data_AF-A0A660ZVE4-F1
#
_entry.id   AF-A0A660ZVE4-F1
#
_cell.length_a   1.000
_cell.length_b   1.000
_cell.length_c   1.000
_cell.angle_alpha   90.00
_cell.angle_beta   90.00
_cell.angle_gamma   90.00
#
_symmetry.space_group_name_H-M   'P 1'
#
loop_
_entity.id
_entity.type
_entity.pdbx_description
1 polymer ?
#
loop_
_entity_poly.entity_id
_entity_poly.type
_entity_poly.pdbx_seq_one_letter_code
_entity_poly.pdbx_strand_id
1 'polypeptide(L)'
;MTRCLLTLFSCLILTSLAWPAQVQAQSQFYEFYRDELSRTADSPVASRSVWAGRTLPGAWRQVDRYGLYLDWLTNKQSGTAEDFSTVLGLKYLGFSARHQSAFGEAGTDYTVGLSMGNRTASFGLGYGWQGGSDHVLGNSNRTILNAMWRTRWTSLSWMNAYDTNRYQNIDHFSLAVRPFGPRWTLYSDYLGWRNRAGIFNYASYDEDVWGYGVDAAVWPGVSVGIRGDDGGEYGVRLSLGFKGSRPSATWRGDDDGNHVGTTWSIEWTSGPAIGDALPGMESFPTLNLRGPVTYRRYGWFDKRPRFLAILARINAMSEDPSVDGIVINMSGLQASPAMLWELRSQLAGMRERGKTVSIYFDRVNVMSYAFATVADEIWIDPMGQIDLRGINFGRSYYKETLAKIGVGFDEWRFFKYKTAVEVFSRNEFSEGAREQLTEVMTEFWGTASELIMQARGLDEAALMDIVDNKGSVQASEAEELGLIDVVGDYHDLIKNAPMVKLRASRGGQVARLGPLLGDRVWRQEEWSELPQVAVLYAIGPCAMDSGINGRKLSKMIRKVRANPRVKAVVLRVDSPGGDPLPSDLVARELRETAKIKPVIISQGQVAGSGGYWISMYGDKILASPLTITGSIGVISGHIYDDGLSEKLGIDYDHVQIGRSADINHGPGLPGIVQLAHRPVTEEERARAEEVILGLYNDFVTAVAEGRGMDRDKVAEIAQGRIYTGLGGMRHGLVDEIGGLWDSIVLAKEAAGLSPSASIAILEGPDLGNLPEGLLRPSMLGSRLAAGFAGQQPLIGGVVPESAEQSVTLAARPVFFESIFTTEQWAAMSVVDRAWLRQIFLTPRQPVTMMEPVDFGWDPR
;
A
#
# COMPACT_ATOMS: atom_id res chain seq x y z
N MET A 1 12.67 15.01 11.20
CA MET A 1 12.85 15.84 12.42
C MET A 1 14.23 16.50 12.47
N THR A 2 15.33 15.78 12.27
CA THR A 2 16.70 16.35 12.37
C THR A 2 17.05 17.39 11.28
N ARG A 3 16.46 17.29 10.08
CA ARG A 3 16.58 18.35 9.05
C ARG A 3 15.76 19.62 9.33
N CYS A 4 14.73 19.56 10.18
CA CYS A 4 13.96 20.76 10.57
C CYS A 4 14.69 21.59 11.64
N LEU A 5 15.46 20.94 12.53
CA LEU A 5 16.17 21.61 13.62
C LEU A 5 17.36 22.46 13.13
N LEU A 6 18.06 22.01 12.08
CA LEU A 6 19.15 22.77 11.48
C LEU A 6 18.67 24.03 10.74
N THR A 7 17.48 23.99 10.11
CA THR A 7 16.89 25.17 9.46
C THR A 7 16.29 26.16 10.46
N LEU A 8 15.72 25.67 11.56
CA LEU A 8 15.22 26.51 12.66
C LEU A 8 16.34 27.32 13.33
N PHE A 9 17.54 26.75 13.46
CA PHE A 9 18.70 27.42 14.03
C PHE A 9 19.27 28.51 13.10
N SER A 10 19.13 28.36 11.77
CA SER A 10 19.53 29.39 10.81
C SER A 10 18.56 30.58 10.77
N CYS A 11 17.27 30.34 11.01
CA CYS A 11 16.24 31.40 11.02
C CYS A 11 16.25 32.24 12.31
N LEU A 12 16.65 31.66 13.45
CA LEU A 12 16.71 32.36 14.75
C LEU A 12 17.88 33.35 14.87
N ILE A 13 18.92 33.21 14.04
CA ILE A 13 20.09 34.11 14.04
C ILE A 13 19.83 35.38 13.20
N LEU A 14 18.80 35.39 12.34
CA LEU A 14 18.44 36.55 11.52
C LEU A 14 17.41 37.48 12.20
N THR A 15 16.92 37.14 13.39
CA THR A 15 15.91 37.94 14.13
C THR A 15 16.47 38.84 15.22
N SER A 16 17.79 38.95 15.35
CA SER A 16 18.42 39.91 16.26
C SER A 16 19.24 40.93 15.49
N LEU A 17 18.67 42.14 15.36
CA LEU A 17 19.30 43.46 15.18
C LEU A 17 18.63 44.27 14.05
N ALA A 18 17.69 45.15 14.42
CA ALA A 18 17.69 46.58 14.04
C ALA A 18 16.42 47.28 14.58
N TRP A 19 16.63 48.33 15.39
CA TRP A 19 15.64 49.30 15.86
C TRP A 19 15.70 50.53 14.93
N PRO A 20 14.61 51.30 14.70
CA PRO A 20 14.43 52.03 13.45
C PRO A 20 14.83 53.52 13.54
N ALA A 21 14.99 54.13 12.36
CA ALA A 21 14.75 55.55 12.15
C ALA A 21 13.62 55.71 11.10
N GLN A 22 12.68 56.60 11.39
CA GLN A 22 11.47 56.87 10.62
C GLN A 22 11.75 57.69 9.36
N VAL A 23 11.07 57.37 8.26
CA VAL A 23 10.42 58.36 7.37
C VAL A 23 9.09 57.79 6.86
N GLN A 24 8.12 58.68 6.75
CA GLN A 24 6.71 58.45 6.47
C GLN A 24 6.46 58.41 4.96
N ALA A 25 5.98 57.26 4.45
CA ALA A 25 5.26 57.16 3.18
C ALA A 25 3.92 56.48 3.46
N GLN A 26 2.83 57.23 3.32
CA GLN A 26 1.54 56.94 3.96
C GLN A 26 0.55 56.14 3.09
N SER A 27 0.92 55.68 1.89
CA SER A 27 0.00 54.99 0.96
C SER A 27 0.52 53.69 0.32
N GLN A 28 1.80 53.32 0.49
CA GLN A 28 2.36 52.16 -0.23
C GLN A 28 1.96 50.79 0.35
N PHE A 29 1.64 50.70 1.66
CA PHE A 29 1.39 49.40 2.31
C PHE A 29 0.07 48.76 1.89
N TYR A 30 -1.00 49.55 1.85
CA TYR A 30 -2.32 49.12 1.38
C TYR A 30 -2.29 48.75 -0.11
N GLU A 31 -1.78 49.66 -0.94
CA GLU A 31 -1.66 49.46 -2.38
C GLU A 31 -0.81 48.23 -2.74
N PHE A 32 0.24 47.93 -1.97
CA PHE A 32 1.06 46.74 -2.17
C PHE A 32 0.27 45.43 -2.01
N TYR A 33 -0.59 45.34 -0.99
CA TYR A 33 -1.45 44.16 -0.75
C TYR A 33 -2.61 44.09 -1.74
N ARG A 34 -3.19 45.24 -2.11
CA ARG A 34 -4.23 45.33 -3.13
C ARG A 34 -3.71 44.84 -4.48
N ASP A 35 -2.56 45.33 -4.93
CA ASP A 35 -1.91 44.89 -6.18
C ASP A 35 -1.56 43.39 -6.13
N GLU A 36 -1.18 42.85 -4.97
CA GLU A 36 -0.90 41.42 -4.84
C GLU A 36 -2.14 40.54 -5.10
N LEU A 37 -3.32 40.97 -4.67
CA LEU A 37 -4.59 40.29 -4.91
C LEU A 37 -5.05 40.43 -6.37
N SER A 38 -4.79 41.57 -7.01
CA SER A 38 -5.19 41.81 -8.40
C SER A 38 -4.26 41.12 -9.41
N ARG A 39 -2.96 40.95 -9.12
CA ARG A 39 -1.96 40.29 -10.00
C ARG A 39 -2.30 38.87 -10.42
N THR A 40 -2.94 38.09 -9.57
CA THR A 40 -3.19 36.66 -9.82
C THR A 40 -4.61 36.37 -10.32
N ALA A 41 -5.49 37.38 -10.34
CA ALA A 41 -6.91 37.31 -10.70
C ALA A 41 -7.64 36.12 -10.07
N ASP A 42 -7.30 35.82 -8.82
CA ASP A 42 -7.98 34.89 -7.93
C ASP A 42 -8.01 35.46 -6.51
N SER A 43 -8.77 34.81 -5.64
CA SER A 43 -8.70 35.08 -4.20
C SER A 43 -7.86 34.02 -3.51
N PRO A 44 -6.99 34.35 -2.54
CA PRO A 44 -6.24 33.36 -1.76
C PRO A 44 -7.10 32.23 -1.16
N VAL A 45 -8.36 32.51 -0.80
CA VAL A 45 -9.31 31.52 -0.27
C VAL A 45 -9.82 30.54 -1.34
N ALA A 46 -9.86 31.02 -2.58
CA ALA A 46 -10.29 30.32 -3.80
C ALA A 46 -9.10 29.86 -4.64
N SER A 47 -7.88 30.03 -4.15
CA SER A 47 -6.67 29.62 -4.85
C SER A 47 -6.15 28.29 -4.32
N ARG A 48 -5.69 27.46 -5.25
CA ARG A 48 -4.99 26.19 -5.00
C ARG A 48 -3.49 26.30 -5.21
N SER A 49 -3.02 27.44 -5.69
CA SER A 49 -1.61 27.66 -5.98
C SER A 49 -0.83 27.89 -4.70
N VAL A 50 0.47 27.55 -4.71
CA VAL A 50 1.36 27.83 -3.59
C VAL A 50 1.54 29.34 -3.35
N TRP A 51 1.22 30.20 -4.33
CA TRP A 51 1.30 31.65 -4.18
C TRP A 51 0.40 32.17 -3.06
N ALA A 52 -0.78 31.56 -2.86
CA ALA A 52 -1.75 31.98 -1.86
C ALA A 52 -1.20 31.95 -0.43
N GLY A 53 -0.16 31.15 -0.18
CA GLY A 53 0.53 31.11 1.11
C GLY A 53 1.32 32.37 1.44
N ARG A 54 1.64 33.20 0.45
CA ARG A 54 2.32 34.48 0.65
C ARG A 54 1.43 35.47 1.42
N THR A 55 0.15 35.55 1.05
CA THR A 55 -0.85 36.38 1.75
C THR A 55 -1.49 35.64 2.92
N LEU A 56 -1.75 34.34 2.76
CA LEU A 56 -2.36 33.47 3.77
C LEU A 56 -1.40 32.31 4.13
N PRO A 57 -0.40 32.45 5.02
CA PRO A 57 0.55 31.37 5.33
C PRO A 57 -0.09 30.00 5.61
N GLY A 58 -1.27 29.97 6.21
CA GLY A 58 -2.08 28.76 6.46
C GLY A 58 -2.54 28.03 5.18
N ALA A 59 -2.53 28.68 4.02
CA ALA A 59 -2.80 28.09 2.71
C ALA A 59 -1.68 27.15 2.26
N TRP A 60 -0.43 27.30 2.73
CA TRP A 60 0.62 26.32 2.43
C TRP A 60 0.32 24.93 2.98
N ARG A 61 -0.59 24.81 3.96
CA ARG A 61 -1.04 23.50 4.43
C ARG A 61 -1.77 22.68 3.34
N GLN A 62 -2.23 23.34 2.28
CA GLN A 62 -2.91 22.72 1.13
C GLN A 62 -1.94 22.05 0.16
N VAL A 63 -0.66 22.42 0.23
CA VAL A 63 0.41 21.86 -0.61
C VAL A 63 0.68 20.42 -0.17
N ASP A 64 0.51 19.48 -1.10
CA ASP A 64 0.62 18.05 -0.80
C ASP A 64 2.06 17.64 -0.42
N ARG A 65 3.04 18.06 -1.22
CA ARG A 65 4.46 17.74 -1.03
C ARG A 65 5.33 19.00 -1.00
N TYR A 66 5.39 19.70 -2.12
CA TYR A 66 6.09 20.95 -2.32
C TYR A 66 5.45 21.66 -3.51
N GLY A 67 5.68 22.96 -3.63
CA GLY A 67 5.45 23.69 -4.86
C GLY A 67 6.32 24.93 -4.93
N LEU A 68 6.71 25.28 -6.15
CA LEU A 68 7.48 26.49 -6.45
C LEU A 68 6.65 27.31 -7.43
N TYR A 69 6.43 28.58 -7.13
CA TYR A 69 5.73 29.52 -7.99
C TYR A 69 6.68 30.67 -8.29
N LEU A 70 6.73 31.09 -9.55
CA LEU A 70 7.47 32.25 -10.00
C LEU A 70 6.56 33.10 -10.88
N ASP A 71 6.51 34.40 -10.65
CA ASP A 71 5.83 35.35 -11.53
C ASP A 71 6.69 36.56 -11.88
N TRP A 72 6.32 37.22 -12.97
CA TRP A 72 6.85 38.51 -13.36
C TRP A 72 5.77 39.35 -14.06
N LEU A 73 5.82 40.66 -13.84
CA LEU A 73 4.89 41.62 -14.41
C LEU A 73 5.57 42.37 -15.56
N THR A 74 4.85 42.51 -16.68
CA THR A 74 5.22 43.41 -17.77
C THR A 74 4.32 44.65 -17.73
N ASN A 75 4.91 45.83 -17.53
CA ASN A 75 4.19 47.11 -17.46
C ASN A 75 4.21 47.85 -18.82
N LYS A 76 3.22 48.73 -19.02
CA LYS A 76 2.87 49.45 -20.26
C LYS A 76 3.97 50.36 -20.82
N GLN A 77 4.96 50.77 -20.03
CA GLN A 77 5.91 51.83 -20.42
C GLN A 77 7.33 51.37 -20.77
N SER A 78 7.78 50.17 -20.38
CA SER A 78 9.21 49.81 -20.50
C SER A 78 9.50 48.51 -21.26
N GLY A 79 8.52 47.60 -21.40
CA GLY A 79 8.75 46.29 -22.03
C GLY A 79 9.72 45.37 -21.27
N THR A 80 10.14 45.76 -20.07
CA THR A 80 11.07 45.05 -19.18
C THR A 80 10.31 44.38 -18.04
N ALA A 81 10.80 43.22 -17.59
CA ALA A 81 10.30 42.53 -16.40
C ALA A 81 10.92 43.16 -15.15
N GLU A 82 10.30 44.22 -14.64
CA GLU A 82 10.84 45.00 -13.52
C GLU A 82 10.35 44.51 -12.14
N ASP A 83 9.22 43.79 -12.10
CA ASP A 83 8.68 43.21 -10.87
C ASP A 83 8.54 41.69 -11.00
N PHE A 84 9.08 40.94 -10.05
CA PHE A 84 8.98 39.48 -10.04
C PHE A 84 8.78 38.94 -8.62
N SER A 85 8.19 37.77 -8.50
CA SER A 85 8.08 37.08 -7.22
C SER A 85 8.41 35.59 -7.33
N THR A 86 8.86 35.02 -6.21
CA THR A 86 9.10 33.59 -6.04
C THR A 86 8.45 33.15 -4.75
N VAL A 87 7.74 32.03 -4.77
CA VAL A 87 7.12 31.41 -3.60
C VAL A 87 7.46 29.92 -3.57
N LEU A 88 8.08 29.48 -2.48
CA LEU A 88 8.33 28.08 -2.17
C LEU A 88 7.38 27.65 -1.05
N GLY A 89 6.43 26.78 -1.35
CA GLY A 89 5.55 26.17 -0.38
C GLY A 89 5.98 24.74 -0.07
N LEU A 90 6.31 24.45 1.19
CA LEU A 90 6.34 23.10 1.75
C LEU A 90 5.09 22.91 2.64
N LYS A 91 4.78 21.66 2.98
CA LYS A 91 3.56 21.30 3.72
C LYS A 91 3.30 22.08 5.03
N TYR A 92 4.35 22.52 5.73
CA TYR A 92 4.27 23.21 7.03
C TYR A 92 5.09 24.50 7.10
N LEU A 93 5.81 24.83 6.02
CA LEU A 93 6.77 25.94 5.97
C LEU A 93 6.72 26.50 4.55
N GLY A 94 6.74 27.81 4.42
CA GLY A 94 7.00 28.41 3.13
C GLY A 94 7.85 29.66 3.25
N PHE A 95 8.32 30.06 2.08
CA PHE A 95 9.17 31.23 1.90
C PHE A 95 8.74 31.91 0.60
N SER A 96 8.73 33.24 0.60
CA SER A 96 8.54 34.01 -0.61
C SER A 96 9.45 35.24 -0.65
N ALA A 97 9.80 35.66 -1.86
CA ALA A 97 10.48 36.90 -2.15
C ALA A 97 9.74 37.61 -3.29
N ARG A 98 9.50 38.91 -3.20
CA ARG A 98 8.94 39.74 -4.28
C ARG A 98 9.83 40.95 -4.46
N HIS A 99 10.37 41.09 -5.65
CA HIS A 99 11.10 42.25 -6.07
C HIS A 99 10.16 43.20 -6.80
N GLN A 100 10.32 44.50 -6.54
CA GLN A 100 9.59 45.55 -7.20
C GLN A 100 10.50 46.74 -7.48
N SER A 101 10.31 47.36 -8.65
CA SER A 101 11.01 48.57 -9.08
C SER A 101 10.00 49.65 -9.43
N ALA A 102 10.17 50.84 -8.85
CA ALA A 102 9.34 52.00 -9.15
C ALA A 102 10.18 53.28 -9.11
N PHE A 103 9.92 54.20 -10.03
CA PHE A 103 10.55 55.53 -10.08
C PHE A 103 12.10 55.54 -10.04
N GLY A 104 12.75 54.52 -10.60
CA GLY A 104 14.23 54.43 -10.67
C GLY A 104 14.88 53.83 -9.42
N GLU A 105 14.07 53.31 -8.49
CA GLU A 105 14.52 52.65 -7.27
C GLU A 105 13.92 51.24 -7.16
N ALA A 106 14.52 50.36 -6.35
CA ALA A 106 14.07 48.97 -6.21
C ALA A 106 14.09 48.45 -4.77
N GLY A 107 13.14 47.57 -4.45
CA GLY A 107 13.00 46.92 -3.15
C GLY A 107 12.61 45.45 -3.27
N THR A 108 13.00 44.65 -2.28
CA THR A 108 12.63 43.23 -2.20
C THR A 108 11.97 42.92 -0.87
N ASP A 109 10.82 42.28 -0.97
CA ASP A 109 9.95 41.90 0.11
C ASP A 109 10.02 40.40 0.36
N TYR A 110 10.43 40.01 1.56
CA TYR A 110 10.57 38.62 1.96
C TYR A 110 9.45 38.24 2.92
N THR A 111 9.01 36.99 2.87
CA THR A 111 8.10 36.43 3.88
C THR A 111 8.48 34.98 4.15
N VAL A 112 8.58 34.63 5.43
CA VAL A 112 8.66 33.24 5.89
C VAL A 112 7.43 32.95 6.72
N GLY A 113 6.87 31.75 6.61
CA GLY A 113 5.72 31.42 7.43
C GLY A 113 5.54 29.94 7.68
N LEU A 114 4.85 29.65 8.78
CA LEU A 114 4.51 28.33 9.25
C LEU A 114 3.02 28.10 9.08
N SER A 115 2.66 26.87 8.74
CA SER A 115 1.26 26.46 8.66
C SER A 115 0.98 25.24 9.53
N MET A 116 -0.19 25.25 10.17
CA MET A 116 -0.67 24.18 11.04
C MET A 116 -2.06 23.72 10.61
N GLY A 117 -2.49 22.56 11.11
CA GLY A 117 -3.81 22.00 10.83
C GLY A 117 -3.84 21.00 9.66
N ASN A 118 -4.90 21.05 8.85
CA ASN A 118 -5.17 20.13 7.74
C ASN A 118 -5.84 20.87 6.55
N ARG A 119 -6.23 20.15 5.49
CA ARG A 119 -6.87 20.80 4.32
C ARG A 119 -8.22 21.47 4.63
N THR A 120 -8.90 21.02 5.68
CA THR A 120 -10.23 21.52 6.08
C THR A 120 -10.12 22.73 7.01
N ALA A 121 -9.16 22.73 7.94
CA ALA A 121 -8.94 23.85 8.85
C ALA A 121 -7.44 24.06 9.02
N SER A 122 -6.96 25.25 8.67
CA SER A 122 -5.55 25.60 8.80
C SER A 122 -5.34 26.98 9.41
N PHE A 123 -4.22 27.11 10.09
CA PHE A 123 -3.76 28.36 10.70
C PHE A 123 -2.37 28.67 10.16
N GLY A 124 -2.07 29.95 9.98
CA GLY A 124 -0.78 30.42 9.53
C GLY A 124 -0.22 31.54 10.40
N LEU A 125 1.09 31.50 10.56
CA LEU A 125 1.90 32.56 11.15
C LEU A 125 3.00 32.90 10.15
N GLY A 126 3.04 34.13 9.69
CA GLY A 126 4.06 34.66 8.80
C GLY A 126 4.82 35.82 9.43
N TYR A 127 6.08 35.95 9.04
CA TYR A 127 6.90 37.12 9.30
C TYR A 127 7.45 37.62 7.97
N GLY A 128 7.17 38.87 7.65
CA GLY A 128 7.66 39.54 6.45
C GLY A 128 8.58 40.69 6.78
N TRP A 129 9.60 40.90 5.96
CA TRP A 129 10.52 42.02 6.08
C TRP A 129 10.94 42.50 4.69
N GLN A 130 11.33 43.76 4.59
CA GLN A 130 11.78 44.36 3.33
C GLN A 130 13.25 44.73 3.38
N GLY A 131 13.90 44.73 2.22
CA GLY A 131 15.24 45.28 2.01
C GLY A 131 15.32 46.01 0.67
N GLY A 132 15.99 47.16 0.62
CA GLY A 132 16.05 48.02 -0.58
C GLY A 132 16.04 49.50 -0.20
N SER A 133 15.74 50.38 -1.16
CA SER A 133 15.63 51.81 -0.90
C SER A 133 14.38 52.15 -0.07
N ASP A 134 14.50 53.15 0.80
CA ASP A 134 13.42 53.56 1.70
C ASP A 134 12.23 54.22 0.98
N HIS A 135 12.39 54.68 -0.27
CA HIS A 135 11.34 55.44 -0.99
C HIS A 135 10.39 54.57 -1.86
N VAL A 136 10.72 53.30 -2.14
CA VAL A 136 9.85 52.41 -2.95
C VAL A 136 8.87 51.60 -2.11
N LEU A 137 9.33 51.11 -0.95
CA LEU A 137 8.51 50.29 -0.06
C LEU A 137 8.71 50.62 1.43
N GLY A 138 9.83 51.27 1.81
CA GLY A 138 10.25 51.65 3.16
C GLY A 138 10.57 50.49 4.12
N ASN A 139 11.34 50.73 5.18
CA ASN A 139 11.64 49.71 6.20
C ASN A 139 10.38 49.25 6.96
N SER A 140 9.78 48.13 6.54
CA SER A 140 8.61 47.50 7.17
C SER A 140 8.93 46.08 7.63
N ASN A 141 8.63 45.79 8.91
CA ASN A 141 8.56 44.44 9.46
C ASN A 141 7.11 44.12 9.77
N ARG A 142 6.62 42.97 9.31
CA ARG A 142 5.20 42.60 9.47
C ARG A 142 5.01 41.22 10.04
N THR A 143 4.00 41.10 10.88
CA THR A 143 3.49 39.82 11.36
C THR A 143 2.17 39.53 10.66
N ILE A 144 2.06 38.34 10.07
CA ILE A 144 0.86 37.88 9.38
C ILE A 144 0.25 36.74 10.19
N LEU A 145 -1.01 36.88 10.56
CA LEU A 145 -1.81 35.84 11.18
C LEU A 145 -2.97 35.50 10.27
N ASN A 146 -3.24 34.22 10.06
CA ASN A 146 -4.44 33.85 9.32
C ASN A 146 -5.07 32.55 9.83
N ALA A 147 -6.37 32.45 9.64
CA ALA A 147 -7.15 31.24 9.82
C ALA A 147 -7.93 30.96 8.54
N MET A 148 -8.08 29.69 8.20
CA MET A 148 -8.80 29.27 7.01
C MET A 148 -9.59 28.00 7.28
N TRP A 149 -10.82 27.98 6.81
CA TRP A 149 -11.72 26.84 6.87
C TRP A 149 -12.24 26.52 5.47
N ARG A 150 -12.25 25.24 5.10
CA ARG A 150 -12.64 24.78 3.76
C ARG A 150 -13.43 23.49 3.85
N THR A 151 -14.52 23.43 3.10
CA THR A 151 -15.29 22.22 2.81
C THR A 151 -15.28 21.98 1.31
N ARG A 152 -15.90 20.89 0.86
CA ARG A 152 -16.16 20.66 -0.56
C ARG A 152 -16.91 21.83 -1.22
N TRP A 153 -17.81 22.49 -0.48
CA TRP A 153 -18.76 23.47 -1.02
C TRP A 153 -18.40 24.91 -0.70
N THR A 154 -17.67 25.15 0.37
CA THR A 154 -17.42 26.50 0.90
C THR A 154 -15.97 26.65 1.36
N SER A 155 -15.43 27.87 1.31
CA SER A 155 -14.21 28.23 2.02
C SER A 155 -14.36 29.59 2.65
N LEU A 156 -13.79 29.75 3.84
CA LEU A 156 -13.73 31.01 4.57
C LEU A 156 -12.27 31.24 4.99
N SER A 157 -11.79 32.47 4.88
CA SER A 157 -10.53 32.88 5.48
C SER A 157 -10.63 34.21 6.17
N TRP A 158 -9.81 34.36 7.20
CA TRP A 158 -9.48 35.63 7.82
C TRP A 158 -7.96 35.75 7.88
N MET A 159 -7.44 36.94 7.61
CA MET A 159 -6.03 37.29 7.76
C MET A 159 -5.90 38.68 8.33
N ASN A 160 -4.89 38.84 9.17
CA ASN A 160 -4.43 40.09 9.72
C ASN A 160 -2.94 40.25 9.44
N ALA A 161 -2.55 41.34 8.79
CA ALA A 161 -1.14 41.71 8.60
C ALA A 161 -0.87 43.02 9.34
N TYR A 162 -0.03 42.94 10.36
CA TYR A 162 0.34 44.09 11.19
C TYR A 162 1.79 44.50 10.93
N ASP A 163 2.00 45.74 10.48
CA ASP A 163 3.30 46.36 10.29
C ASP A 163 3.74 47.04 11.59
N THR A 164 4.83 46.54 12.20
CA THR A 164 5.34 47.04 13.48
C THR A 164 6.05 48.38 13.36
N ASN A 165 6.57 48.70 12.18
CA ASN A 165 7.36 49.92 11.98
C ASN A 165 6.43 51.10 11.67
N ARG A 166 5.31 50.82 10.97
CA ARG A 166 4.32 51.84 10.56
C ARG A 166 3.08 51.92 11.44
N TYR A 167 2.86 50.93 12.32
CA TYR A 167 1.64 50.80 13.12
C TYR A 167 0.38 50.75 12.24
N GLN A 168 0.48 50.04 11.12
CA GLN A 168 -0.60 49.86 10.15
C GLN A 168 -1.11 48.43 10.19
N ASN A 169 -2.39 48.27 9.87
CA ASN A 169 -3.05 46.97 9.92
C ASN A 169 -3.87 46.75 8.65
N ILE A 170 -3.77 45.55 8.10
CA ILE A 170 -4.61 45.05 7.01
C ILE A 170 -5.40 43.85 7.51
N ASP A 171 -6.71 43.92 7.39
CA ASP A 171 -7.60 42.77 7.55
C ASP A 171 -8.08 42.29 6.18
N HIS A 172 -7.98 41.00 5.94
CA HIS A 172 -8.48 40.36 4.73
C HIS A 172 -9.46 39.24 5.10
N PHE A 173 -10.72 39.41 4.74
CA PHE A 173 -11.76 38.41 4.89
C PHE A 173 -12.16 37.89 3.52
N SER A 174 -12.36 36.58 3.39
CA SER A 174 -12.69 36.01 2.08
C SER A 174 -13.65 34.85 2.22
N LEU A 175 -14.60 34.76 1.30
CA LEU A 175 -15.58 33.69 1.18
C LEU A 175 -15.52 33.12 -0.23
N ALA A 176 -15.59 31.80 -0.35
CA ALA A 176 -15.79 31.12 -1.62
C ALA A 176 -16.88 30.06 -1.51
N VAL A 177 -17.67 29.90 -2.56
CA VAL A 177 -18.77 28.93 -2.68
C VAL A 177 -18.69 28.18 -4.02
N ARG A 178 -19.10 26.92 -4.02
CA ARG A 178 -18.90 25.98 -5.14
C ARG A 178 -20.18 25.26 -5.54
N PRO A 179 -21.17 25.96 -6.09
CA PRO A 179 -22.52 25.42 -6.29
C PRO A 179 -22.57 24.19 -7.21
N PHE A 180 -21.59 24.04 -8.12
CA PHE A 180 -21.53 22.95 -9.12
C PHE A 180 -20.39 21.96 -8.85
N GLY A 181 -19.97 21.83 -7.60
CA GLY A 181 -18.85 20.97 -7.20
C GLY A 181 -17.49 21.67 -7.32
N PRO A 182 -16.37 20.95 -7.10
CA PRO A 182 -15.07 21.56 -6.82
C PRO A 182 -14.46 22.40 -7.96
N ARG A 183 -15.00 22.29 -9.19
CA ARG A 183 -14.44 22.93 -10.39
C ARG A 183 -14.86 24.38 -10.58
N TRP A 184 -16.00 24.78 -10.02
CA TRP A 184 -16.54 26.13 -10.16
C TRP A 184 -16.53 26.79 -8.80
N THR A 185 -15.71 27.84 -8.64
CA THR A 185 -15.59 28.57 -7.39
C THR A 185 -15.98 30.01 -7.62
N LEU A 186 -17.09 30.43 -7.03
CA LEU A 186 -17.42 31.85 -6.89
C LEU A 186 -16.79 32.34 -5.60
N TYR A 187 -16.18 33.51 -5.62
CA TYR A 187 -15.55 34.07 -4.44
C TYR A 187 -15.79 35.57 -4.32
N SER A 188 -15.71 36.03 -3.09
CA SER A 188 -15.61 37.45 -2.76
C SER A 188 -14.63 37.60 -1.61
N ASP A 189 -13.84 38.67 -1.67
CA ASP A 189 -12.97 39.06 -0.59
C ASP A 189 -13.10 40.54 -0.27
N TYR A 190 -12.75 40.86 0.97
CA TYR A 190 -12.80 42.18 1.54
C TYR A 190 -11.44 42.49 2.13
N LEU A 191 -10.82 43.57 1.66
CA LEU A 191 -9.54 44.07 2.14
C LEU A 191 -9.78 45.42 2.82
N GLY A 192 -9.62 45.46 4.14
CA GLY A 192 -9.74 46.70 4.92
C GLY A 192 -8.39 47.12 5.48
N TRP A 193 -8.06 48.42 5.37
CA TRP A 193 -6.85 49.02 5.91
C TRP A 193 -7.13 50.02 7.02
N ARG A 194 -6.20 50.08 7.99
CA ARG A 194 -6.25 51.02 9.11
C ARG A 194 -4.88 51.61 9.42
N ASN A 195 -4.87 52.90 9.74
CA ASN A 195 -3.72 53.65 10.21
C ASN A 195 -3.75 53.84 11.74
N ARG A 196 -2.62 53.64 12.43
CA ARG A 196 -2.49 53.76 13.91
C ARG A 196 -3.48 52.90 14.71
N ALA A 197 -3.74 51.68 14.26
CA ALA A 197 -4.58 50.72 14.97
C ALA A 197 -3.73 49.58 15.58
N GLY A 198 -3.88 49.34 16.89
CA GLY A 198 -3.36 48.11 17.51
C GLY A 198 -4.11 46.87 17.00
N ILE A 199 -3.57 45.67 17.24
CA ILE A 199 -4.07 44.37 16.73
C ILE A 199 -5.57 44.10 17.05
N PHE A 200 -6.17 44.79 18.04
CA PHE A 200 -7.54 44.55 18.52
C PHE A 200 -8.47 45.78 18.54
N ASN A 201 -8.22 46.83 17.74
CA ASN A 201 -9.03 48.05 17.77
C ASN A 201 -10.22 48.01 16.77
N TYR A 202 -11.46 48.16 17.26
CA TYR A 202 -12.72 47.97 16.50
C TYR A 202 -13.26 49.26 15.81
N ALA A 203 -12.39 50.15 15.35
CA ALA A 203 -12.82 51.34 14.59
C ALA A 203 -13.09 51.03 13.09
N SER A 204 -13.83 51.92 12.40
CA SER A 204 -14.07 51.86 10.95
C SER A 204 -12.75 51.82 10.17
N TYR A 205 -12.74 51.15 9.01
CA TYR A 205 -11.58 51.11 8.10
C TYR A 205 -11.37 52.48 7.45
N ASP A 206 -10.10 52.86 7.24
CA ASP A 206 -9.74 54.13 6.59
C ASP A 206 -9.93 54.03 5.06
N GLU A 207 -9.57 52.88 4.50
CA GLU A 207 -9.78 52.50 3.10
C GLU A 207 -10.19 51.02 3.06
N ASP A 208 -11.10 50.67 2.16
CA ASP A 208 -11.52 49.30 1.93
C ASP A 208 -11.85 49.02 0.47
N VAL A 209 -11.64 47.77 0.07
CA VAL A 209 -11.92 47.27 -1.28
C VAL A 209 -12.60 45.91 -1.20
N TRP A 210 -13.64 45.74 -2.00
CA TRP A 210 -14.34 44.48 -2.24
C TRP A 210 -13.91 43.88 -3.57
N GLY A 211 -13.28 42.71 -3.49
CA GLY A 211 -13.02 41.85 -4.63
C GLY A 211 -14.14 40.82 -4.83
N TYR A 212 -14.41 40.48 -6.08
CA TYR A 212 -15.32 39.40 -6.44
C TYR A 212 -14.87 38.73 -7.74
N GLY A 213 -15.20 37.46 -7.89
CA GLY A 213 -14.76 36.73 -9.06
C GLY A 213 -15.21 35.28 -9.15
N VAL A 214 -14.73 34.65 -10.21
CA VAL A 214 -14.95 33.24 -10.50
C VAL A 214 -13.62 32.58 -10.86
N ASP A 215 -13.36 31.41 -10.30
CA ASP A 215 -12.31 30.50 -10.75
C ASP A 215 -12.97 29.21 -11.26
N ALA A 216 -12.76 28.91 -12.54
CA ALA A 216 -13.36 27.79 -13.22
C ALA A 216 -12.27 26.86 -13.78
N ALA A 217 -12.20 25.63 -13.27
CA ALA A 217 -11.45 24.55 -13.89
C ALA A 217 -12.27 23.94 -15.05
N VAL A 218 -12.23 24.62 -16.20
CA VAL A 218 -13.03 24.30 -17.38
C VAL A 218 -12.63 22.97 -18.03
N TRP A 219 -11.36 22.59 -17.90
CA TRP A 219 -10.81 21.32 -18.39
C TRP A 219 -9.70 20.87 -17.42
N PRO A 220 -9.40 19.57 -17.29
CA PRO A 220 -8.21 19.15 -16.54
C PRO A 220 -6.96 19.88 -17.02
N GLY A 221 -6.31 20.59 -16.10
CA GLY A 221 -5.17 21.43 -16.40
C GLY A 221 -5.49 22.76 -17.08
N VAL A 222 -6.74 23.07 -17.45
CA VAL A 222 -7.12 24.40 -17.93
C VAL A 222 -8.02 25.06 -16.91
N SER A 223 -7.58 26.19 -16.36
CA SER A 223 -8.40 27.02 -15.49
C SER A 223 -8.45 28.45 -15.98
N VAL A 224 -9.63 29.04 -15.86
CA VAL A 224 -9.89 30.44 -16.15
C VAL A 224 -10.30 31.12 -14.86
N GLY A 225 -9.58 32.18 -14.50
CA GLY A 225 -9.90 33.04 -13.36
C GLY A 225 -10.37 34.40 -13.87
N ILE A 226 -11.43 34.93 -13.30
CA ILE A 226 -11.86 36.31 -13.50
C ILE A 226 -12.00 36.94 -12.12
N ARG A 227 -11.43 38.13 -11.97
CA ARG A 227 -11.52 38.95 -10.76
C ARG A 227 -11.89 40.37 -11.16
N GLY A 228 -12.78 41.01 -10.41
CA GLY A 228 -12.98 42.45 -10.41
C GLY A 228 -12.95 42.97 -8.98
N ASP A 229 -12.67 44.25 -8.82
CA ASP A 229 -12.83 44.94 -7.55
C ASP A 229 -13.56 46.28 -7.70
N ASP A 230 -14.11 46.78 -6.59
CA ASP A 230 -14.82 48.07 -6.53
C ASP A 230 -13.88 49.29 -6.57
N GLY A 231 -12.56 49.07 -6.53
CA GLY A 231 -11.56 50.10 -6.77
C GLY A 231 -11.20 50.27 -8.26
N GLY A 232 -11.93 49.58 -9.15
CA GLY A 232 -11.91 49.80 -10.59
C GLY A 232 -10.87 49.02 -11.38
N GLU A 233 -10.36 47.91 -10.83
CA GLU A 233 -9.50 46.97 -11.57
C GLU A 233 -10.25 45.66 -11.87
N TYR A 234 -9.96 45.07 -13.03
CA TYR A 234 -10.35 43.69 -13.33
C TYR A 234 -9.21 42.92 -14.01
N GLY A 235 -9.22 41.60 -13.77
CA GLY A 235 -8.21 40.68 -14.25
C GLY A 235 -8.81 39.41 -14.83
N VAL A 236 -8.20 38.92 -15.90
CA VAL A 236 -8.55 37.65 -16.54
C VAL A 236 -7.30 36.78 -16.59
N ARG A 237 -7.36 35.62 -15.94
CA ARG A 237 -6.30 34.61 -15.92
C ARG A 237 -6.65 33.42 -16.79
N LEU A 238 -5.68 32.97 -17.57
CA LEU A 238 -5.64 31.64 -18.15
C LEU A 238 -4.46 30.86 -17.57
N SER A 239 -4.72 29.67 -17.04
CA SER A 239 -3.67 28.74 -16.60
C SER A 239 -3.72 27.45 -17.39
N LEU A 240 -2.55 26.97 -17.80
CA LEU A 240 -2.37 25.73 -18.55
C LEU A 240 -1.45 24.81 -17.76
N GLY A 241 -1.95 23.65 -17.36
CA GLY A 241 -1.24 22.63 -16.61
C GLY A 241 -0.53 21.68 -17.56
N PHE A 242 0.70 21.34 -17.25
CA PHE A 242 1.48 20.27 -17.85
C PHE A 242 1.94 19.33 -16.72
N LYS A 243 2.50 18.17 -17.07
CA LYS A 243 2.99 17.22 -16.06
C LYS A 243 4.09 17.87 -15.22
N GLY A 244 3.74 18.34 -14.02
CA GLY A 244 4.64 18.94 -13.04
C GLY A 244 4.86 20.45 -13.16
N SER A 245 4.18 21.14 -14.09
CA SER A 245 4.27 22.60 -14.22
C SER A 245 2.93 23.21 -14.64
N ARG A 246 2.70 24.48 -14.32
CA ARG A 246 1.49 25.21 -14.70
C ARG A 246 1.84 26.66 -15.02
N PRO A 247 2.20 26.98 -16.27
CA PRO A 247 2.23 28.36 -16.73
C PRO A 247 0.84 29.01 -16.68
N SER A 248 0.82 30.30 -16.36
CA SER A 248 -0.36 31.14 -16.46
C SER A 248 -0.05 32.55 -16.94
N ALA A 249 -1.05 33.17 -17.55
CA ALA A 249 -1.04 34.58 -17.91
C ALA A 249 -2.28 35.24 -17.31
N THR A 250 -2.09 36.35 -16.60
CA THR A 250 -3.14 37.20 -16.06
C THR A 250 -3.07 38.56 -16.73
N TRP A 251 -4.07 38.88 -17.55
CA TRP A 251 -4.24 40.20 -18.13
C TRP A 251 -5.02 41.09 -17.17
N ARG A 252 -4.62 42.35 -16.99
CA ARG A 252 -5.30 43.33 -16.11
C ARG A 252 -5.69 44.60 -16.86
N GLY A 253 -6.88 45.11 -16.56
CA GLY A 253 -7.41 46.38 -17.06
C GLY A 253 -8.04 47.22 -15.96
N ASP A 254 -8.14 48.52 -16.20
CA ASP A 254 -8.91 49.47 -15.39
C ASP A 254 -10.35 49.61 -15.91
N ASP A 255 -11.22 50.28 -15.16
CA ASP A 255 -12.62 50.54 -15.52
C ASP A 255 -12.81 51.24 -16.87
N ASP A 256 -11.82 52.00 -17.32
CA ASP A 256 -11.80 52.66 -18.62
C ASP A 256 -11.44 51.71 -19.78
N GLY A 257 -11.14 50.44 -19.46
CA GLY A 257 -10.74 49.40 -20.41
C GLY A 257 -9.28 49.51 -20.84
N ASN A 258 -8.48 50.35 -20.20
CA ASN A 258 -7.06 50.45 -20.50
C ASN A 258 -6.32 49.26 -19.91
N HIS A 259 -5.41 48.70 -20.71
CA HIS A 259 -4.45 47.71 -20.21
C HIS A 259 -3.54 48.32 -19.15
N VAL A 260 -3.53 47.73 -17.95
CA VAL A 260 -2.70 48.11 -16.80
C VAL A 260 -1.40 47.28 -16.80
N GLY A 261 -1.48 45.99 -17.10
CA GLY A 261 -0.31 45.11 -17.20
C GLY A 261 -0.68 43.66 -17.39
N THR A 262 0.34 42.83 -17.63
CA THR A 262 0.18 41.37 -17.75
C THR A 262 1.15 40.68 -16.80
N THR A 263 0.62 39.83 -15.93
CA THR A 263 1.43 38.97 -15.06
C THR A 263 1.58 37.61 -15.72
N TRP A 264 2.82 37.19 -15.91
CA TRP A 264 3.16 35.85 -16.35
C TRP A 264 3.64 35.06 -15.16
N SER A 265 3.24 33.80 -15.04
CA SER A 265 3.71 32.94 -13.97
C SER A 265 3.90 31.51 -14.39
N ILE A 266 4.71 30.79 -13.63
CA ILE A 266 4.89 29.34 -13.75
C ILE A 266 4.91 28.72 -12.36
N GLU A 267 4.08 27.71 -12.15
CA GLU A 267 4.03 26.95 -10.92
C GLU A 267 4.50 25.51 -11.15
N TRP A 268 5.57 25.09 -10.48
CA TRP A 268 5.96 23.69 -10.38
C TRP A 268 5.26 23.05 -9.19
N THR A 269 4.16 22.36 -9.47
CA THR A 269 3.40 21.62 -8.48
C THR A 269 2.81 20.37 -9.12
N SER A 270 2.45 19.40 -8.29
CA SER A 270 1.57 18.32 -8.74
C SER A 270 0.18 18.88 -9.03
N GLY A 271 -0.36 18.57 -10.21
CA GLY A 271 -1.65 19.08 -10.68
C GLY A 271 -2.17 18.30 -11.88
N PRO A 272 -3.45 18.49 -12.25
CA PRO A 272 -3.94 18.06 -13.55
C PRO A 272 -3.20 18.80 -14.67
N ALA A 273 -2.83 18.06 -15.71
CA ALA A 273 -2.27 18.55 -16.95
C ALA A 273 -3.35 18.61 -18.04
N ILE A 274 -3.18 19.48 -19.03
CA ILE A 274 -4.07 19.62 -20.20
C ILE A 274 -4.19 18.32 -20.98
N GLY A 275 -3.08 17.56 -21.03
CA GLY A 275 -3.02 16.22 -21.58
C GLY A 275 -3.74 15.16 -20.76
N ASP A 276 -4.26 15.50 -19.57
CA ASP A 276 -4.95 14.53 -18.72
C ASP A 276 -6.44 14.36 -19.04
N ALA A 277 -7.03 15.23 -19.85
CA ALA A 277 -8.35 15.03 -20.44
C ALA A 277 -8.34 15.04 -21.96
N LEU A 278 -7.22 15.45 -22.57
CA LEU A 278 -7.00 15.08 -23.95
C LEU A 278 -6.86 13.56 -24.00
N PRO A 279 -7.51 12.91 -24.97
CA PRO A 279 -7.37 11.49 -25.11
C PRO A 279 -5.89 11.14 -25.23
N GLY A 280 -5.30 10.39 -24.29
CA GLY A 280 -3.95 9.89 -24.46
C GLY A 280 -3.81 9.10 -25.78
N MET A 281 -2.58 8.85 -26.19
CA MET A 281 -2.30 8.18 -27.47
C MET A 281 -2.54 6.66 -27.44
N GLU A 282 -2.88 6.05 -26.29
CA GLU A 282 -2.96 4.60 -26.12
C GLU A 282 -4.27 4.14 -25.47
N SER A 283 -5.26 3.71 -26.27
CA SER A 283 -6.50 3.11 -25.76
C SER A 283 -6.30 1.74 -25.08
N PHE A 284 -5.08 1.18 -25.15
CA PHE A 284 -4.67 -0.10 -24.56
C PHE A 284 -3.42 0.07 -23.66
N PRO A 285 -3.56 0.62 -22.45
CA PRO A 285 -2.46 0.67 -21.48
C PRO A 285 -1.86 -0.71 -21.18
N THR A 286 -0.55 -0.73 -20.95
CA THR A 286 0.18 -1.94 -20.57
C THR A 286 0.37 -2.07 -19.05
N LEU A 287 0.29 -3.30 -18.55
CA LEU A 287 0.54 -3.68 -17.17
C LEU A 287 1.51 -4.86 -17.10
N ASN A 288 2.74 -4.59 -16.63
CA ASN A 288 3.76 -5.62 -16.47
C ASN A 288 3.78 -6.12 -15.01
N LEU A 289 3.54 -7.42 -14.79
CA LEU A 289 3.37 -8.04 -13.48
C LEU A 289 4.54 -8.96 -13.08
N ARG A 290 5.75 -8.70 -13.61
CA ARG A 290 6.92 -9.55 -13.38
C ARG A 290 7.38 -9.56 -11.92
N GLY A 291 7.64 -10.77 -11.40
CA GLY A 291 8.22 -11.00 -10.08
C GLY A 291 7.19 -11.10 -8.93
N PRO A 292 7.66 -11.05 -7.67
CA PRO A 292 6.80 -11.19 -6.50
C PRO A 292 5.93 -9.97 -6.26
N VAL A 293 4.62 -10.21 -6.20
CA VAL A 293 3.63 -9.22 -5.76
C VAL A 293 3.54 -9.26 -4.23
N THR A 294 3.50 -8.09 -3.59
CA THR A 294 3.53 -7.98 -2.13
C THR A 294 2.37 -7.14 -1.61
N TYR A 295 1.89 -7.40 -0.39
CA TYR A 295 0.92 -6.52 0.27
C TYR A 295 1.56 -5.20 0.73
N ARG A 296 2.78 -5.28 1.25
CA ARG A 296 3.52 -4.16 1.84
C ARG A 296 4.96 -4.13 1.31
N ARG A 297 5.56 -2.94 1.29
CA ARG A 297 6.95 -2.71 0.86
C ARG A 297 7.69 -1.80 1.83
N TYR A 298 9.01 -1.87 1.83
CA TYR A 298 9.85 -0.89 2.54
C TYR A 298 9.88 0.46 1.80
N GLY A 299 10.09 1.55 2.54
CA GLY A 299 10.07 2.90 1.96
C GLY A 299 11.18 3.17 0.93
N TRP A 300 12.37 2.62 1.13
CA TRP A 300 13.54 2.81 0.27
C TRP A 300 14.00 1.48 -0.33
N PHE A 301 14.50 1.54 -1.57
CA PHE A 301 15.07 0.41 -2.33
C PHE A 301 14.14 -0.79 -2.60
N ASP A 302 12.86 -0.73 -2.21
CA ASP A 302 11.86 -1.74 -2.51
C ASP A 302 10.97 -1.30 -3.67
N LYS A 303 11.27 -1.81 -4.86
CA LYS A 303 10.54 -1.51 -6.11
C LYS A 303 9.41 -2.50 -6.40
N ARG A 304 9.17 -3.50 -5.54
CA ARG A 304 8.16 -4.52 -5.79
C ARG A 304 6.77 -3.90 -5.90
N PRO A 305 5.91 -4.40 -6.80
CA PRO A 305 4.56 -3.89 -6.94
C PRO A 305 3.73 -4.28 -5.71
N ARG A 306 2.89 -3.33 -5.27
CA ARG A 306 1.95 -3.56 -4.17
C ARG A 306 0.61 -4.05 -4.72
N PHE A 307 0.08 -5.10 -4.15
CA PHE A 307 -1.15 -5.74 -4.59
C PHE A 307 -2.34 -4.77 -4.69
N LEU A 308 -2.61 -4.02 -3.62
CA LEU A 308 -3.68 -3.01 -3.61
C LEU A 308 -3.48 -1.92 -4.68
N ALA A 309 -2.23 -1.57 -4.99
CA ALA A 309 -1.95 -0.58 -6.04
C ALA A 309 -2.23 -1.14 -7.44
N ILE A 310 -2.02 -2.44 -7.67
CA ILE A 310 -2.39 -3.11 -8.92
C ILE A 310 -3.91 -3.12 -9.06
N LEU A 311 -4.65 -3.56 -8.03
CA LEU A 311 -6.11 -3.59 -8.02
C LEU A 311 -6.71 -2.18 -8.27
N ALA A 312 -6.20 -1.17 -7.57
CA ALA A 312 -6.64 0.21 -7.75
C ALA A 312 -6.38 0.71 -9.18
N ARG A 313 -5.27 0.31 -9.80
CA ARG A 313 -4.96 0.68 -11.18
C ARG A 313 -5.92 0.02 -12.16
N ILE A 314 -6.22 -1.27 -11.99
CA ILE A 314 -7.17 -2.01 -12.85
C ILE A 314 -8.56 -1.36 -12.76
N ASN A 315 -9.04 -1.10 -11.54
CA ASN A 315 -10.34 -0.43 -11.34
C ASN A 315 -10.39 0.95 -11.97
N ALA A 316 -9.35 1.76 -11.80
CA ALA A 316 -9.27 3.07 -12.45
C ALA A 316 -9.27 2.96 -13.99
N MET A 317 -8.63 1.95 -14.58
CA MET A 317 -8.67 1.74 -16.04
C MET A 317 -10.04 1.22 -16.51
N SER A 318 -10.72 0.43 -15.68
CA SER A 318 -12.06 -0.11 -15.95
C SER A 318 -13.13 0.99 -16.02
N GLU A 319 -13.03 2.00 -15.15
CA GLU A 319 -13.95 3.13 -15.09
C GLU A 319 -13.62 4.26 -16.09
N ASP A 320 -12.44 4.22 -16.72
CA ASP A 320 -12.03 5.22 -17.69
C ASP A 320 -12.78 5.04 -19.03
N PRO A 321 -13.63 5.99 -19.46
CA PRO A 321 -14.32 5.88 -20.75
C PRO A 321 -13.37 5.83 -21.94
N SER A 322 -12.13 6.27 -21.76
CA SER A 322 -11.15 6.46 -22.82
C SER A 322 -10.08 5.37 -22.91
N VAL A 323 -10.15 4.38 -22.02
CA VAL A 323 -9.47 3.09 -22.16
C VAL A 323 -10.40 2.15 -22.91
N ASP A 324 -9.99 1.57 -24.04
CA ASP A 324 -10.74 0.51 -24.73
C ASP A 324 -10.41 -0.88 -24.15
N GLY A 325 -9.22 -1.04 -23.56
CA GLY A 325 -8.77 -2.32 -23.04
C GLY A 325 -7.44 -2.26 -22.29
N ILE A 326 -6.91 -3.41 -21.90
CA ILE A 326 -5.63 -3.53 -21.19
C ILE A 326 -4.80 -4.67 -21.77
N VAL A 327 -3.50 -4.43 -21.89
CA VAL A 327 -2.51 -5.47 -22.22
C VAL A 327 -1.73 -5.81 -20.96
N ILE A 328 -1.71 -7.08 -20.58
CA ILE A 328 -1.04 -7.55 -19.37
C ILE A 328 0.08 -8.52 -19.74
N ASN A 329 1.29 -8.22 -19.30
CA ASN A 329 2.38 -9.18 -19.30
C ASN A 329 2.49 -9.81 -17.92
N MET A 330 2.19 -11.10 -17.83
CA MET A 330 2.28 -11.87 -16.58
C MET A 330 3.50 -12.82 -16.55
N SER A 331 4.43 -12.72 -17.49
CA SER A 331 5.65 -13.53 -17.51
C SER A 331 6.45 -13.35 -16.22
N GLY A 332 6.75 -14.49 -15.57
CA GLY A 332 7.44 -14.54 -14.28
C GLY A 332 6.68 -13.91 -13.11
N LEU A 333 5.35 -13.73 -13.20
CA LEU A 333 4.50 -13.33 -12.07
C LEU A 333 4.59 -14.36 -10.94
N GLN A 334 4.83 -13.88 -9.72
CA GLN A 334 4.76 -14.67 -8.50
C GLN A 334 3.68 -14.08 -7.59
N ALA A 335 2.52 -14.74 -7.57
CA ALA A 335 1.37 -14.40 -6.76
C ALA A 335 0.70 -15.67 -6.23
N SER A 336 0.00 -15.57 -5.09
CA SER A 336 -0.74 -16.69 -4.55
C SER A 336 -2.01 -16.98 -5.37
N PRO A 337 -2.55 -18.21 -5.34
CA PRO A 337 -3.83 -18.53 -5.98
C PRO A 337 -4.95 -17.54 -5.62
N ALA A 338 -5.07 -17.13 -4.35
CA ALA A 338 -6.04 -16.13 -3.92
C ALA A 338 -5.82 -14.76 -4.61
N MET A 339 -4.57 -14.27 -4.67
CA MET A 339 -4.25 -13.02 -5.37
C MET A 339 -4.55 -13.10 -6.86
N LEU A 340 -4.26 -14.22 -7.51
CA LEU A 340 -4.56 -14.45 -8.92
C LEU A 340 -6.07 -14.38 -9.17
N TRP A 341 -6.87 -15.06 -8.33
CA TRP A 341 -8.32 -15.01 -8.44
C TRP A 341 -8.87 -13.59 -8.24
N GLU A 342 -8.36 -12.86 -7.25
CA GLU A 342 -8.76 -11.46 -7.00
C GLU A 342 -8.43 -10.55 -8.19
N LEU A 343 -7.25 -10.69 -8.81
CA LEU A 343 -6.91 -9.97 -10.04
C LEU A 343 -7.85 -10.37 -11.19
N ARG A 344 -8.13 -11.67 -11.33
CA ARG A 344 -9.07 -12.20 -12.33
C ARG A 344 -10.44 -11.55 -12.19
N SER A 345 -10.96 -11.46 -10.97
CA SER A 345 -12.27 -10.88 -10.66
C SER A 345 -12.35 -9.41 -11.13
N GLN A 346 -11.32 -8.60 -10.86
CA GLN A 346 -11.30 -7.20 -11.31
C GLN A 346 -11.21 -7.08 -12.84
N LEU A 347 -10.49 -8.00 -13.50
CA LEU A 347 -10.42 -8.04 -14.98
C LEU A 347 -11.73 -8.52 -15.61
N ALA A 348 -12.44 -9.45 -14.97
CA ALA A 348 -13.77 -9.86 -15.41
C ALA A 348 -14.76 -8.68 -15.34
N GLY A 349 -14.78 -7.93 -14.23
CA GLY A 349 -15.58 -6.71 -14.11
C GLY A 349 -15.19 -5.61 -15.12
N MET A 350 -13.93 -5.57 -15.55
CA MET A 350 -13.49 -4.70 -16.65
C MET A 350 -14.07 -5.14 -18.00
N ARG A 351 -14.13 -6.45 -18.28
CA ARG A 351 -14.74 -7.00 -19.49
C ARG A 351 -16.25 -6.80 -19.54
N GLU A 352 -16.94 -6.96 -18.42
CA GLU A 352 -18.38 -6.69 -18.31
C GLU A 352 -18.75 -5.25 -18.68
N ARG A 353 -17.80 -4.30 -18.52
CA ARG A 353 -17.95 -2.90 -18.95
C ARG A 353 -17.57 -2.66 -20.41
N GLY A 354 -17.39 -3.73 -21.19
CA GLY A 354 -17.07 -3.69 -22.62
C GLY A 354 -15.61 -3.37 -22.93
N LYS A 355 -14.70 -3.51 -21.97
CA LYS A 355 -13.26 -3.29 -22.18
C LYS A 355 -12.57 -4.60 -22.57
N THR A 356 -11.64 -4.55 -23.50
CA THR A 356 -10.87 -5.73 -23.94
C THR A 356 -9.71 -6.03 -22.99
N VAL A 357 -9.46 -7.30 -22.68
CA VAL A 357 -8.31 -7.75 -21.89
C VAL A 357 -7.45 -8.69 -22.73
N SER A 358 -6.19 -8.33 -22.97
CA SER A 358 -5.20 -9.19 -23.63
C SER A 358 -4.11 -9.58 -22.64
N ILE A 359 -3.76 -10.86 -22.56
CA ILE A 359 -2.75 -11.37 -21.63
C ILE A 359 -1.64 -12.08 -22.41
N TYR A 360 -0.40 -11.75 -22.08
CA TYR A 360 0.80 -12.44 -22.56
C TYR A 360 1.52 -13.15 -21.41
N PHE A 361 2.02 -14.36 -21.68
CA PHE A 361 2.93 -15.08 -20.79
C PHE A 361 3.96 -15.91 -21.55
N ASP A 362 5.05 -16.28 -20.85
CA ASP A 362 6.06 -17.22 -21.33
C ASP A 362 5.79 -18.65 -20.79
N ARG A 363 5.60 -18.79 -19.48
CA ARG A 363 5.36 -20.07 -18.81
C ARG A 363 4.33 -19.89 -17.70
N VAL A 364 3.35 -20.78 -17.66
CA VAL A 364 2.30 -20.77 -16.63
C VAL A 364 1.99 -22.19 -16.16
N ASN A 365 1.58 -22.29 -14.89
CA ASN A 365 0.95 -23.49 -14.35
C ASN A 365 -0.58 -23.38 -14.45
N VAL A 366 -1.30 -24.45 -14.10
CA VAL A 366 -2.76 -24.50 -14.20
C VAL A 366 -3.48 -23.34 -13.49
N MET A 367 -3.00 -22.90 -12.32
CA MET A 367 -3.64 -21.80 -11.57
C MET A 367 -3.41 -20.43 -12.25
N SER A 368 -2.19 -20.18 -12.72
CA SER A 368 -1.86 -18.97 -13.49
C SER A 368 -2.54 -18.96 -14.85
N TYR A 369 -2.72 -20.12 -15.47
CA TYR A 369 -3.45 -20.27 -16.72
C TYR A 369 -4.96 -20.04 -16.52
N ALA A 370 -5.56 -20.61 -15.47
CA ALA A 370 -6.95 -20.34 -15.09
C ALA A 370 -7.20 -18.84 -14.83
N PHE A 371 -6.21 -18.11 -14.28
CA PHE A 371 -6.24 -16.64 -14.25
C PHE A 371 -6.23 -16.03 -15.66
N ALA A 372 -5.32 -16.45 -16.54
CA ALA A 372 -5.17 -15.90 -17.88
C ALA A 372 -6.42 -16.08 -18.75
N THR A 373 -7.23 -17.12 -18.50
CA THR A 373 -8.51 -17.37 -19.21
C THR A 373 -9.57 -16.28 -19.06
N VAL A 374 -9.34 -15.27 -18.20
CA VAL A 374 -10.20 -14.08 -18.19
C VAL A 374 -10.05 -13.24 -19.46
N ALA A 375 -8.91 -13.33 -20.14
CA ALA A 375 -8.61 -12.52 -21.31
C ALA A 375 -9.59 -12.78 -22.47
N ASP A 376 -9.81 -11.75 -23.29
CA ASP A 376 -10.42 -11.90 -24.61
C ASP A 376 -9.41 -12.49 -25.62
N GLU A 377 -8.11 -12.30 -25.39
CA GLU A 377 -7.03 -12.88 -26.22
C GLU A 377 -5.81 -13.22 -25.37
N ILE A 378 -5.34 -14.47 -25.46
CA ILE A 378 -4.15 -14.99 -24.79
C ILE A 378 -3.03 -15.21 -25.79
N TRP A 379 -1.88 -14.59 -25.49
CA TRP A 379 -0.64 -14.74 -26.21
C TRP A 379 0.35 -15.56 -25.40
N ILE A 380 1.07 -16.45 -26.09
CA ILE A 380 2.17 -17.20 -25.53
C ILE A 380 3.44 -16.99 -26.34
N ASP A 381 4.57 -16.89 -25.65
CA ASP A 381 5.89 -16.93 -26.29
C ASP A 381 6.04 -18.18 -27.18
N PRO A 382 6.71 -18.11 -28.35
CA PRO A 382 6.92 -19.28 -29.21
C PRO A 382 7.62 -20.47 -28.54
N MET A 383 8.47 -20.22 -27.54
CA MET A 383 9.14 -21.25 -26.73
C MET A 383 8.49 -21.42 -25.35
N GLY A 384 7.28 -20.89 -25.20
CA GLY A 384 6.48 -20.95 -24.00
C GLY A 384 5.75 -22.27 -23.84
N GLN A 385 5.27 -22.52 -22.62
CA GLN A 385 4.54 -23.74 -22.28
C GLN A 385 3.46 -23.49 -21.22
N ILE A 386 2.41 -24.30 -21.26
CA ILE A 386 1.36 -24.37 -20.24
C ILE A 386 1.49 -25.72 -19.53
N ASP A 387 1.73 -25.66 -18.22
CA ASP A 387 1.75 -26.86 -17.36
C ASP A 387 0.35 -27.13 -16.80
N LEU A 388 -0.31 -28.14 -17.37
CA LEU A 388 -1.66 -28.60 -17.07
C LEU A 388 -1.69 -29.97 -16.37
N ARG A 389 -0.58 -30.44 -15.77
CA ARG A 389 -0.48 -31.74 -15.06
C ARG A 389 -1.36 -31.89 -13.80
N GLY A 390 -2.32 -30.99 -13.59
CA GLY A 390 -3.17 -30.98 -12.40
C GLY A 390 -2.54 -30.28 -11.19
N ILE A 391 -3.09 -30.57 -10.02
CA ILE A 391 -2.66 -30.04 -8.72
C ILE A 391 -2.19 -31.19 -7.85
N ASN A 392 -1.02 -31.05 -7.24
CA ASN A 392 -0.48 -32.01 -6.29
C ASN A 392 -0.13 -31.29 -4.99
N PHE A 393 -0.51 -31.90 -3.85
CA PHE A 393 -0.09 -31.46 -2.53
C PHE A 393 0.69 -32.57 -1.84
N GLY A 394 1.98 -32.36 -1.66
CA GLY A 394 2.87 -33.24 -0.90
C GLY A 394 3.47 -32.52 0.30
N ARG A 395 3.86 -33.28 1.32
CA ARG A 395 4.72 -32.79 2.40
C ARG A 395 5.68 -33.89 2.86
N SER A 396 6.87 -33.49 3.29
CA SER A 396 7.86 -34.39 3.87
C SER A 396 7.54 -34.70 5.33
N TYR A 397 7.91 -35.90 5.77
CA TYR A 397 7.82 -36.36 7.15
C TYR A 397 9.21 -36.67 7.68
N TYR A 398 9.44 -36.32 8.96
CA TYR A 398 10.75 -36.28 9.58
C TYR A 398 10.86 -37.15 10.82
N LYS A 399 9.81 -37.89 11.22
CA LYS A 399 9.83 -38.75 12.41
C LYS A 399 11.06 -39.67 12.45
N GLU A 400 11.27 -40.45 11.38
CA GLU A 400 12.43 -41.36 11.30
C GLU A 400 13.77 -40.60 11.23
N THR A 401 13.79 -39.42 10.60
CA THR A 401 14.99 -38.57 10.58
C THR A 401 15.34 -38.09 11.98
N LEU A 402 14.36 -37.59 12.73
CA LEU A 402 14.51 -37.11 14.11
C LEU A 402 15.00 -38.23 15.02
N ALA A 403 14.37 -39.42 14.95
CA ALA A 403 14.80 -40.59 15.69
C ALA A 403 16.26 -40.99 15.38
N LYS A 404 16.65 -40.98 14.10
CA LYS A 404 18.03 -41.29 13.68
C LYS A 404 19.06 -40.32 14.24
N ILE A 405 18.74 -39.03 14.32
CA ILE A 405 19.64 -38.03 14.90
C ILE A 405 19.56 -37.97 16.44
N GLY A 406 18.67 -38.74 17.08
CA GLY A 406 18.51 -38.75 18.54
C GLY A 406 17.68 -37.58 19.07
N VAL A 407 16.73 -37.09 18.27
CA VAL A 407 15.77 -36.07 18.68
C VAL A 407 14.39 -36.71 18.79
N GLY A 408 13.77 -36.59 19.96
CA GLY A 408 12.41 -37.04 20.22
C GLY A 408 11.39 -35.94 19.97
N PHE A 409 10.17 -36.34 19.60
CA PHE A 409 9.04 -35.44 19.47
C PHE A 409 7.78 -36.07 20.07
N ASP A 410 7.26 -35.47 21.14
CA ASP A 410 5.97 -35.84 21.72
C ASP A 410 4.85 -34.98 21.12
N GLU A 411 3.88 -35.63 20.49
CA GLU A 411 2.75 -34.99 19.79
C GLU A 411 1.61 -34.66 20.77
N TRP A 412 1.30 -33.37 20.94
CA TRP A 412 0.15 -32.92 21.73
C TRP A 412 -1.00 -32.47 20.82
N ARG A 413 -1.57 -33.44 20.11
CA ARG A 413 -2.65 -33.27 19.14
C ARG A 413 -3.89 -34.04 19.56
N PHE A 414 -4.94 -33.32 19.94
CA PHE A 414 -6.20 -33.90 20.44
C PHE A 414 -7.36 -33.83 19.43
N PHE A 415 -7.15 -33.20 18.27
CA PHE A 415 -8.22 -32.95 17.29
C PHE A 415 -7.94 -33.62 15.94
N LYS A 416 -8.97 -34.26 15.33
CA LYS A 416 -8.84 -35.08 14.11
C LYS A 416 -8.11 -34.35 12.98
N TYR A 417 -8.47 -33.10 12.72
CA TYR A 417 -8.02 -32.36 11.54
C TYR A 417 -6.87 -31.36 11.81
N LYS A 418 -6.41 -31.22 13.06
CA LYS A 418 -5.29 -30.33 13.38
C LYS A 418 -3.94 -30.99 13.08
N THR A 419 -3.49 -30.95 11.83
CA THR A 419 -2.44 -31.86 11.31
C THR A 419 -1.06 -31.22 11.13
N ALA A 420 -0.85 -29.99 11.61
CA ALA A 420 0.35 -29.20 11.33
C ALA A 420 1.65 -29.84 11.84
N VAL A 421 1.61 -30.55 12.97
CA VAL A 421 2.79 -31.17 13.60
C VAL A 421 2.98 -32.64 13.21
N GLU A 422 2.08 -33.22 12.42
CA GLU A 422 2.18 -34.62 11.98
C GLU A 422 3.47 -34.91 11.21
N VAL A 423 4.05 -33.87 10.60
CA VAL A 423 5.34 -33.95 9.90
C VAL A 423 6.49 -34.41 10.80
N PHE A 424 6.37 -34.25 12.13
CA PHE A 424 7.40 -34.66 13.08
C PHE A 424 7.07 -35.97 13.82
N SER A 425 5.78 -36.35 13.89
CA SER A 425 5.30 -37.51 14.66
C SER A 425 4.94 -38.72 13.80
N ARG A 426 4.83 -38.57 12.47
CA ARG A 426 4.36 -39.60 11.54
C ARG A 426 5.27 -39.73 10.32
N ASN A 427 4.96 -40.72 9.48
CA ASN A 427 5.64 -41.00 8.22
C ASN A 427 4.73 -40.77 7.00
N GLU A 428 3.44 -40.55 7.23
CA GLU A 428 2.42 -40.41 6.20
C GLU A 428 1.23 -39.57 6.70
N PHE A 429 0.32 -39.24 5.79
CA PHE A 429 -0.91 -38.53 6.13
C PHE A 429 -1.79 -39.36 7.04
N SER A 430 -2.31 -38.73 8.09
CA SER A 430 -3.45 -39.27 8.80
C SER A 430 -4.71 -39.27 7.96
N GLU A 431 -5.70 -40.05 8.39
CA GLU A 431 -7.03 -40.03 7.77
C GLU A 431 -7.59 -38.60 7.70
N GLY A 432 -7.55 -37.85 8.81
CA GLY A 432 -8.01 -36.47 8.87
C GLY A 432 -7.21 -35.51 7.97
N ALA A 433 -5.89 -35.69 7.87
CA ALA A 433 -5.06 -34.90 6.96
C ALA A 433 -5.40 -35.20 5.49
N ARG A 434 -5.52 -36.47 5.14
CA ARG A 434 -5.84 -36.91 3.79
C ARG A 434 -7.22 -36.39 3.37
N GLU A 435 -8.22 -36.56 4.23
CA GLU A 435 -9.60 -36.12 3.98
C GLU A 435 -9.67 -34.62 3.67
N GLN A 436 -9.17 -33.74 4.55
CA GLN A 436 -9.28 -32.29 4.35
C GLN A 436 -8.42 -31.77 3.19
N LEU A 437 -7.24 -32.36 2.94
CA LEU A 437 -6.39 -31.96 1.82
C LEU A 437 -6.98 -32.40 0.48
N THR A 438 -7.57 -33.60 0.42
CA THR A 438 -8.32 -34.04 -0.76
C THR A 438 -9.47 -33.10 -1.06
N GLU A 439 -10.24 -32.67 -0.06
CA GLU A 439 -11.33 -31.71 -0.26
C GLU A 439 -10.82 -30.36 -0.79
N VAL A 440 -9.78 -29.78 -0.17
CA VAL A 440 -9.17 -28.52 -0.63
C VAL A 440 -8.65 -28.63 -2.05
N MET A 441 -7.93 -29.70 -2.40
CA MET A 441 -7.44 -29.92 -3.76
C MET A 441 -8.58 -30.07 -4.76
N THR A 442 -9.63 -30.81 -4.39
CA THR A 442 -10.82 -31.01 -5.24
C THR A 442 -11.48 -29.69 -5.57
N GLU A 443 -11.63 -28.80 -4.59
CA GLU A 443 -12.24 -27.49 -4.82
C GLU A 443 -11.34 -26.52 -5.58
N PHE A 444 -10.02 -26.55 -5.32
CA PHE A 444 -9.07 -25.74 -6.07
C PHE A 444 -9.03 -26.17 -7.53
N TRP A 445 -9.00 -27.48 -7.78
CA TRP A 445 -9.08 -28.06 -9.11
C TRP A 445 -10.42 -27.74 -9.78
N GLY A 446 -11.54 -27.95 -9.09
CA GLY A 446 -12.88 -27.63 -9.60
C GLY A 446 -13.00 -26.17 -10.03
N THR A 447 -12.51 -25.24 -9.20
CA THR A 447 -12.49 -23.81 -9.54
C THR A 447 -11.63 -23.52 -10.77
N ALA A 448 -10.42 -24.09 -10.85
CA ALA A 448 -9.52 -23.83 -11.98
C ALA A 448 -10.01 -24.47 -13.28
N SER A 449 -10.44 -25.73 -13.23
CA SER A 449 -10.95 -26.49 -14.37
C SER A 449 -12.23 -25.89 -14.91
N GLU A 450 -13.18 -25.47 -14.07
CA GLU A 450 -14.41 -24.81 -14.50
C GLU A 450 -14.11 -23.52 -15.27
N LEU A 451 -13.19 -22.67 -14.77
CA LEU A 451 -12.78 -21.46 -15.46
C LEU A 451 -12.13 -21.74 -16.83
N ILE A 452 -11.32 -22.80 -16.92
CA ILE A 452 -10.66 -23.21 -18.16
C ILE A 452 -11.69 -23.76 -19.16
N MET A 453 -12.55 -24.68 -18.72
CA MET A 453 -13.58 -25.31 -19.54
C MET A 453 -14.53 -24.26 -20.13
N GLN A 454 -15.04 -23.34 -19.28
CA GLN A 454 -15.93 -22.27 -19.72
C GLN A 454 -15.27 -21.33 -20.73
N ALA A 455 -14.02 -20.95 -20.49
CA ALA A 455 -13.33 -20.00 -21.38
C ALA A 455 -12.90 -20.63 -22.71
N ARG A 456 -12.57 -21.92 -22.72
CA ARG A 456 -12.03 -22.61 -23.90
C ARG A 456 -13.01 -23.56 -24.60
N GLY A 457 -14.24 -23.67 -24.09
CA GLY A 457 -15.27 -24.53 -24.67
C GLY A 457 -14.91 -26.01 -24.61
N LEU A 458 -14.14 -26.42 -23.59
CA LEU A 458 -13.76 -27.81 -23.35
C LEU A 458 -14.79 -28.46 -22.42
N ASP A 459 -15.06 -29.75 -22.63
CA ASP A 459 -15.70 -30.58 -21.62
C ASP A 459 -14.66 -31.19 -20.67
N GLU A 460 -15.15 -31.79 -19.59
CA GLU A 460 -14.29 -32.38 -18.56
C GLU A 460 -13.42 -33.51 -19.12
N ALA A 461 -13.96 -34.33 -20.03
CA ALA A 461 -13.22 -35.44 -20.63
C ALA A 461 -12.05 -34.95 -21.48
N ALA A 462 -12.26 -33.91 -22.30
CA ALA A 462 -11.22 -33.30 -23.11
C ALA A 462 -10.14 -32.62 -22.25
N LEU A 463 -10.54 -31.90 -21.19
CA LEU A 463 -9.57 -31.30 -20.28
C LEU A 463 -8.73 -32.38 -19.59
N MET A 464 -9.36 -33.45 -19.09
CA MET A 464 -8.65 -34.54 -18.41
C MET A 464 -7.75 -35.33 -19.35
N ASP A 465 -8.11 -35.51 -20.63
CA ASP A 465 -7.21 -36.09 -21.63
C ASP A 465 -5.92 -35.28 -21.77
N ILE A 466 -6.03 -33.94 -21.82
CA ILE A 466 -4.85 -33.06 -21.86
C ILE A 466 -4.04 -33.21 -20.57
N VAL A 467 -4.69 -33.23 -19.40
CA VAL A 467 -4.02 -33.34 -18.09
C VAL A 467 -3.25 -34.66 -17.98
N ASP A 468 -3.90 -35.78 -18.29
CA ASP A 468 -3.39 -37.12 -18.04
C ASP A 468 -2.40 -37.59 -19.12
N ASN A 469 -2.65 -37.24 -20.40
CA ASN A 469 -1.86 -37.77 -21.52
C ASN A 469 -0.83 -36.78 -22.09
N LYS A 470 -1.04 -35.47 -21.93
CA LYS A 470 -0.09 -34.44 -22.41
C LYS A 470 0.70 -33.81 -21.26
N GLY A 471 -0.01 -33.37 -20.23
CA GLY A 471 0.55 -32.73 -19.04
C GLY A 471 1.12 -31.34 -19.30
N SER A 472 2.21 -31.24 -20.07
CA SER A 472 2.86 -29.97 -20.42
C SER A 472 2.69 -29.68 -21.92
N VAL A 473 1.89 -28.67 -22.23
CA VAL A 473 1.53 -28.31 -23.61
C VAL A 473 2.43 -27.18 -24.11
N GLN A 474 3.08 -27.37 -25.26
CA GLN A 474 3.93 -26.35 -25.89
C GLN A 474 3.10 -25.31 -26.66
N ALA A 475 3.67 -24.14 -26.95
CA ALA A 475 2.96 -23.03 -27.60
C ALA A 475 2.17 -23.41 -28.87
N SER A 476 2.79 -24.11 -29.83
CA SER A 476 2.12 -24.51 -31.07
C SER A 476 0.98 -25.49 -30.83
N GLU A 477 1.19 -26.45 -29.93
CA GLU A 477 0.16 -27.43 -29.55
C GLU A 477 -0.98 -26.77 -28.76
N ALA A 478 -0.68 -25.77 -27.93
CA ALA A 478 -1.69 -25.00 -27.21
C ALA A 478 -2.60 -24.23 -28.16
N GLU A 479 -2.06 -23.71 -29.27
CA GLU A 479 -2.85 -23.07 -30.33
C GLU A 479 -3.75 -24.09 -31.05
N GLU A 480 -3.20 -25.25 -31.42
CA GLU A 480 -3.94 -26.35 -32.07
C GLU A 480 -5.08 -26.88 -31.21
N LEU A 481 -4.88 -26.95 -29.89
CA LEU A 481 -5.89 -27.37 -28.91
C LEU A 481 -6.87 -26.25 -28.51
N GLY A 482 -6.70 -25.03 -29.01
CA GLY A 482 -7.54 -23.88 -28.65
C GLY A 482 -7.36 -23.39 -27.20
N LEU A 483 -6.24 -23.73 -26.56
CA LEU A 483 -5.90 -23.28 -25.21
C LEU A 483 -5.38 -21.84 -25.20
N ILE A 484 -4.81 -21.38 -26.29
CA ILE A 484 -4.36 -19.99 -26.50
C ILE A 484 -4.84 -19.49 -27.85
N ASP A 485 -4.74 -18.18 -28.05
CA ASP A 485 -5.29 -17.52 -29.23
C ASP A 485 -4.19 -17.15 -30.23
N VAL A 486 -2.99 -16.81 -29.76
CA VAL A 486 -1.85 -16.45 -30.61
C VAL A 486 -0.51 -16.91 -30.03
N VAL A 487 0.31 -17.57 -30.85
CA VAL A 487 1.75 -17.74 -30.59
C VAL A 487 2.52 -16.54 -31.10
N GLY A 488 3.19 -15.77 -30.23
CA GLY A 488 3.90 -14.56 -30.64
C GLY A 488 4.62 -13.82 -29.51
N ASP A 489 5.46 -12.85 -29.89
CA ASP A 489 6.22 -12.04 -28.94
C ASP A 489 5.37 -10.93 -28.29
N TYR A 490 5.73 -10.56 -27.06
CA TYR A 490 5.06 -9.47 -26.35
C TYR A 490 5.10 -8.12 -27.08
N HIS A 491 6.18 -7.83 -27.81
CA HIS A 491 6.31 -6.62 -28.60
C HIS A 491 5.28 -6.56 -29.73
N ASP A 492 5.00 -7.71 -30.36
CA ASP A 492 3.99 -7.81 -31.41
C ASP A 492 2.59 -7.64 -30.85
N LEU A 493 2.29 -8.19 -29.67
CA LEU A 493 1.03 -7.91 -28.97
C LEU A 493 0.85 -6.42 -28.72
N ILE A 494 1.84 -5.73 -28.14
CA ILE A 494 1.73 -4.28 -27.86
C ILE A 494 1.48 -3.50 -29.15
N LYS A 495 2.23 -3.80 -30.22
CA LYS A 495 2.10 -3.12 -31.51
C LYS A 495 0.74 -3.33 -32.16
N ASN A 496 0.14 -4.50 -31.96
CA ASN A 496 -1.13 -4.89 -32.56
C ASN A 496 -2.33 -4.77 -31.62
N ALA A 497 -2.16 -4.40 -30.35
CA ALA A 497 -3.23 -4.32 -29.36
C ALA A 497 -4.47 -3.53 -29.83
N PRO A 498 -4.34 -2.37 -30.51
CA PRO A 498 -5.51 -1.67 -31.06
C PRO A 498 -6.29 -2.46 -32.13
N MET A 499 -5.63 -3.41 -32.80
CA MET A 499 -6.21 -4.28 -33.83
C MET A 499 -6.87 -5.53 -33.25
N VAL A 500 -6.64 -5.87 -31.97
CA VAL A 500 -7.25 -7.02 -31.29
C VAL A 500 -8.78 -6.87 -31.25
N LYS A 501 -9.29 -5.64 -31.05
CA LYS A 501 -10.73 -5.32 -31.15
C LYS A 501 -11.33 -5.63 -32.53
N LEU A 502 -10.52 -5.49 -33.60
CA LEU A 502 -10.93 -5.77 -34.99
C LEU A 502 -10.92 -7.27 -35.33
N ARG A 503 -10.19 -8.11 -34.57
CA ARG A 503 -10.26 -9.57 -34.70
C ARG A 503 -11.47 -10.16 -33.96
N ALA A 504 -11.84 -9.57 -32.83
CA ALA A 504 -13.00 -9.98 -32.03
C ALA A 504 -14.36 -9.51 -32.57
N SER A 505 -14.38 -8.53 -33.49
CA SER A 505 -15.63 -8.02 -34.09
C SER A 505 -15.47 -7.75 -35.59
N ARG A 506 -16.19 -8.52 -36.42
CA ARG A 506 -16.31 -8.22 -37.86
C ARG A 506 -16.94 -6.85 -38.05
N GLY A 507 -16.21 -5.97 -38.73
CA GLY A 507 -16.76 -4.87 -39.55
C GLY A 507 -17.18 -3.60 -38.79
N GLY A 508 -16.22 -2.72 -38.52
CA GLY A 508 -16.50 -1.33 -38.19
C GLY A 508 -15.23 -0.54 -37.88
N GLN A 509 -14.91 0.47 -38.70
CA GLN A 509 -13.92 1.47 -38.32
C GLN A 509 -14.47 2.27 -37.14
N VAL A 510 -13.78 2.26 -36.01
CA VAL A 510 -14.11 3.08 -34.84
C VAL A 510 -12.94 4.01 -34.57
N ALA A 511 -13.27 5.29 -34.43
CA ALA A 511 -12.36 6.39 -34.20
C ALA A 511 -11.54 6.19 -32.92
N ARG A 512 -10.26 6.56 -33.00
CA ARG A 512 -9.30 6.57 -31.89
C ARG A 512 -9.66 7.70 -30.91
N LEU A 513 -9.98 7.33 -29.67
CA LEU A 513 -10.04 8.20 -28.50
C LEU A 513 -9.29 7.45 -27.38
N GLY A 514 -8.14 7.96 -26.90
CA GLY A 514 -7.39 7.35 -25.78
C GLY A 514 -7.42 8.12 -24.44
N PRO A 515 -6.54 7.84 -23.45
CA PRO A 515 -6.88 7.76 -22.01
C PRO A 515 -6.87 9.07 -21.17
N LEU A 516 -7.58 9.06 -20.02
CA LEU A 516 -7.00 9.02 -18.66
C LEU A 516 -8.01 8.88 -17.48
N LEU A 517 -7.84 7.75 -16.79
CA LEU A 517 -8.04 7.42 -15.38
C LEU A 517 -9.43 7.66 -14.80
N GLY A 518 -10.22 6.58 -14.77
CA GLY A 518 -11.40 6.43 -13.93
C GLY A 518 -11.09 6.84 -12.49
N ASP A 519 -11.93 7.74 -12.01
CA ASP A 519 -11.90 8.35 -10.69
C ASP A 519 -10.68 9.23 -10.33
N ARG A 520 -10.14 9.94 -11.32
CA ARG A 520 -9.60 11.31 -11.09
C ARG A 520 -10.74 12.31 -10.88
N VAL A 521 -11.59 12.13 -9.86
CA VAL A 521 -11.91 13.30 -9.04
C VAL A 521 -10.59 13.63 -8.35
N TRP A 522 -9.83 14.47 -9.01
CA TRP A 522 -8.50 14.87 -8.63
C TRP A 522 -8.49 15.13 -7.13
N ARG A 523 -7.79 14.30 -6.36
CA ARG A 523 -7.57 14.54 -4.93
C ARG A 523 -7.07 15.97 -4.65
N GLN A 524 -6.55 16.65 -5.68
CA GLN A 524 -6.08 18.02 -5.70
C GLN A 524 -7.14 19.07 -6.10
N GLU A 525 -8.23 18.67 -6.75
CA GLU A 525 -9.40 19.53 -6.93
C GLU A 525 -10.28 19.56 -5.67
N GLU A 526 -10.21 18.54 -4.83
CA GLU A 526 -10.90 18.51 -3.53
C GLU A 526 -10.36 19.55 -2.56
N TRP A 527 -11.27 20.36 -2.03
CA TRP A 527 -10.96 21.50 -1.16
C TRP A 527 -10.80 21.15 0.31
N SER A 528 -11.26 19.95 0.72
CA SER A 528 -11.23 19.47 2.10
C SER A 528 -10.48 18.14 2.22
N GLU A 529 -10.28 17.67 3.46
CA GLU A 529 -9.77 16.31 3.69
C GLU A 529 -10.81 15.27 3.21
N LEU A 530 -10.36 14.22 2.53
CA LEU A 530 -11.22 13.11 2.15
C LEU A 530 -11.53 12.21 3.36
N PRO A 531 -12.74 11.61 3.42
CA PRO A 531 -13.00 10.51 4.34
C PRO A 531 -11.99 9.38 4.11
N GLN A 532 -11.62 8.68 5.18
CA GLN A 532 -10.61 7.63 5.13
C GLN A 532 -11.20 6.24 5.34
N VAL A 533 -10.70 5.27 4.58
CA VAL A 533 -10.82 3.84 4.91
C VAL A 533 -9.43 3.34 5.28
N ALA A 534 -9.29 2.72 6.44
CA ALA A 534 -8.02 2.16 6.88
C ALA A 534 -7.89 0.72 6.38
N VAL A 535 -6.84 0.42 5.62
CA VAL A 535 -6.48 -0.95 5.21
C VAL A 535 -5.32 -1.41 6.09
N LEU A 536 -5.63 -2.30 7.03
CA LEU A 536 -4.69 -2.83 8.00
C LEU A 536 -4.24 -4.23 7.60
N TYR A 537 -2.95 -4.54 7.73
CA TYR A 537 -2.37 -5.81 7.27
C TYR A 537 -1.92 -6.68 8.45
N ALA A 538 -2.51 -7.87 8.58
CA ALA A 538 -2.09 -8.93 9.49
C ALA A 538 -1.48 -10.08 8.67
N ILE A 539 -0.18 -9.98 8.38
CA ILE A 539 0.53 -10.88 7.45
C ILE A 539 1.56 -11.71 8.20
N GLY A 540 1.60 -13.00 7.92
CA GLY A 540 2.49 -13.96 8.58
C GLY A 540 1.92 -14.46 9.90
N PRO A 541 2.74 -15.12 10.73
CA PRO A 541 2.25 -15.81 11.91
C PRO A 541 1.76 -14.85 12.99
N CYS A 542 0.81 -15.32 13.79
CA CYS A 542 0.34 -14.61 14.96
C CYS A 542 1.44 -14.63 16.04
N ALA A 543 2.23 -13.57 16.08
CA ALA A 543 3.30 -13.35 17.04
C ALA A 543 3.23 -11.92 17.61
N MET A 544 3.74 -11.72 18.82
CA MET A 544 3.62 -10.45 19.53
C MET A 544 4.42 -9.33 18.86
N ASP A 545 5.68 -9.60 18.52
CA ASP A 545 6.63 -8.59 18.01
C ASP A 545 7.21 -8.95 16.62
N SER A 546 6.84 -10.09 16.05
CA SER A 546 7.14 -10.53 14.66
C SER A 546 5.86 -10.94 13.93
N GLY A 547 5.94 -11.35 12.65
CA GLY A 547 4.77 -11.75 11.86
C GLY A 547 3.72 -10.64 11.78
N ILE A 548 2.50 -10.91 12.25
CA ILE A 548 1.44 -9.88 12.33
C ILE A 548 1.81 -8.71 13.26
N ASN A 549 2.77 -8.92 14.17
CA ASN A 549 3.20 -7.98 15.20
C ASN A 549 2.00 -7.48 16.02
N GLY A 550 1.44 -8.39 16.84
CA GLY A 550 0.23 -8.15 17.63
C GLY A 550 0.26 -6.84 18.41
N ARG A 551 1.41 -6.45 18.96
CA ARG A 551 1.56 -5.17 19.69
C ARG A 551 1.40 -3.95 18.79
N LYS A 552 2.11 -3.92 17.66
CA LYS A 552 2.08 -2.80 16.70
C LYS A 552 0.72 -2.70 16.01
N LEU A 553 0.16 -3.84 15.60
CA LEU A 553 -1.15 -3.91 14.94
C LEU A 553 -2.26 -3.44 15.89
N SER A 554 -2.30 -3.94 17.12
CA SER A 554 -3.29 -3.52 18.13
C SER A 554 -3.19 -2.02 18.45
N LYS A 555 -1.97 -1.47 18.52
CA LYS A 555 -1.76 -0.02 18.69
C LYS A 555 -2.28 0.77 17.47
N MET A 556 -2.12 0.26 16.26
CA MET A 556 -2.63 0.89 15.03
C MET A 556 -4.17 0.85 14.99
N ILE A 557 -4.78 -0.28 15.34
CA ILE A 557 -6.25 -0.42 15.42
C ILE A 557 -6.82 0.62 16.40
N ARG A 558 -6.24 0.77 17.60
CA ARG A 558 -6.66 1.83 18.55
C ARG A 558 -6.57 3.24 17.99
N LYS A 559 -5.47 3.56 17.28
CA LYS A 559 -5.31 4.88 16.64
C LYS A 559 -6.36 5.11 15.56
N VAL A 560 -6.66 4.08 14.77
CA VAL A 560 -7.67 4.13 13.72
C VAL A 560 -9.07 4.27 14.30
N ARG A 561 -9.40 3.51 15.36
CA ARG A 561 -10.66 3.63 16.11
C ARG A 561 -10.87 5.06 16.62
N ALA A 562 -9.84 5.67 17.21
CA ALA A 562 -9.93 7.04 17.75
C ALA A 562 -9.93 8.16 16.69
N ASN A 563 -9.53 7.89 15.44
CA ASN A 563 -9.41 8.93 14.40
C ASN A 563 -10.75 9.19 13.71
N PRO A 564 -11.42 10.35 13.90
CA PRO A 564 -12.75 10.63 13.33
C PRO A 564 -12.77 10.74 11.79
N ARG A 565 -11.60 10.86 11.15
CA ARG A 565 -11.47 10.84 9.68
C ARG A 565 -11.60 9.44 9.10
N VAL A 566 -11.21 8.41 9.86
CA VAL A 566 -11.38 7.02 9.41
C VAL A 566 -12.84 6.63 9.65
N LYS A 567 -13.53 6.30 8.56
CA LYS A 567 -14.95 5.94 8.54
C LYS A 567 -15.17 4.43 8.63
N ALA A 568 -14.27 3.62 8.10
CA ALA A 568 -14.28 2.17 8.22
C ALA A 568 -12.87 1.57 8.22
N VAL A 569 -12.77 0.31 8.66
CA VAL A 569 -11.54 -0.48 8.70
C VAL A 569 -11.70 -1.72 7.84
N VAL A 570 -10.72 -1.99 6.99
CA VAL A 570 -10.53 -3.25 6.30
C VAL A 570 -9.29 -3.93 6.90
N LEU A 571 -9.41 -5.14 7.43
CA LEU A 571 -8.26 -5.93 7.87
C LEU A 571 -7.95 -7.00 6.82
N ARG A 572 -6.83 -6.86 6.11
CA ARG A 572 -6.26 -7.89 5.24
C ARG A 572 -5.51 -8.91 6.09
N VAL A 573 -6.04 -10.13 6.19
CA VAL A 573 -5.47 -11.24 6.95
C VAL A 573 -4.84 -12.24 5.99
N ASP A 574 -3.53 -12.43 6.07
CA ASP A 574 -2.83 -13.52 5.39
C ASP A 574 -1.90 -14.21 6.40
N SER A 575 -2.48 -15.08 7.22
CA SER A 575 -1.87 -15.68 8.39
C SER A 575 -2.26 -17.15 8.56
N PRO A 576 -1.28 -18.06 8.75
CA PRO A 576 -1.54 -19.45 9.13
C PRO A 576 -1.92 -19.61 10.62
N GLY A 577 -1.97 -18.50 11.37
CA GLY A 577 -2.14 -18.49 12.82
C GLY A 577 -0.82 -18.45 13.58
N GLY A 578 -0.84 -18.88 14.84
CA GLY A 578 0.32 -18.84 15.73
C GLY A 578 -0.12 -18.80 17.19
N ASP A 579 0.54 -17.96 17.98
CA ASP A 579 0.28 -17.78 19.40
C ASP A 579 -1.16 -17.23 19.65
N PRO A 580 -1.94 -17.86 20.55
CA PRO A 580 -3.25 -17.37 20.95
C PRO A 580 -3.24 -15.96 21.53
N LEU A 581 -2.22 -15.57 22.29
CA LEU A 581 -2.17 -14.27 22.99
C LEU A 581 -2.18 -13.06 22.04
N PRO A 582 -1.28 -12.93 21.03
CA PRO A 582 -1.36 -11.84 20.06
C PRO A 582 -2.61 -11.92 19.19
N SER A 583 -3.16 -13.13 18.95
CA SER A 583 -4.41 -13.32 18.22
C SER A 583 -5.59 -12.70 18.99
N ASP A 584 -5.76 -13.08 20.25
CA ASP A 584 -6.78 -12.54 21.13
C ASP A 584 -6.65 -11.03 21.35
N LEU A 585 -5.42 -10.53 21.53
CA LEU A 585 -5.17 -9.09 21.67
C LEU A 585 -5.69 -8.29 20.47
N VAL A 586 -5.39 -8.74 19.25
CA VAL A 586 -5.86 -8.09 18.01
C VAL A 586 -7.38 -8.25 17.87
N ALA A 587 -7.91 -9.45 18.12
CA ALA A 587 -9.33 -9.75 18.03
C ALA A 587 -10.18 -8.85 18.96
N ARG A 588 -9.74 -8.65 20.21
CA ARG A 588 -10.40 -7.73 21.16
C ARG A 588 -10.39 -6.28 20.67
N GLU A 589 -9.28 -5.80 20.10
CA GLU A 589 -9.24 -4.44 19.57
C GLU A 589 -10.15 -4.25 18.35
N LEU A 590 -10.33 -5.30 17.53
CA LEU A 590 -11.31 -5.29 16.43
C LEU A 590 -12.74 -5.29 16.94
N ARG A 591 -13.06 -6.14 17.94
CA ARG A 591 -14.37 -6.16 18.60
C ARG A 591 -14.76 -4.79 19.15
N GLU A 592 -13.83 -4.10 19.83
CA GLU A 592 -14.08 -2.74 20.32
C GLU A 592 -14.17 -1.69 19.20
N THR A 593 -13.55 -1.95 18.05
CA THR A 593 -13.64 -1.07 16.88
C THR A 593 -14.98 -1.22 16.15
N ALA A 594 -15.46 -2.45 15.98
CA ALA A 594 -16.75 -2.77 15.34
C ALA A 594 -17.94 -2.09 16.03
N LYS A 595 -17.88 -1.88 17.35
CA LYS A 595 -18.90 -1.11 18.11
C LYS A 595 -19.08 0.34 17.66
N ILE A 596 -18.09 0.93 16.99
CA ILE A 596 -18.07 2.38 16.66
C ILE A 596 -17.90 2.60 15.15
N LYS A 597 -17.24 1.67 14.44
CA LYS A 597 -16.93 1.79 13.01
C LYS A 597 -17.03 0.42 12.33
N PRO A 598 -17.51 0.36 11.08
CA PRO A 598 -17.47 -0.87 10.31
C PRO A 598 -16.07 -1.47 10.22
N VAL A 599 -15.96 -2.77 10.44
CA VAL A 599 -14.77 -3.61 10.33
C VAL A 599 -15.04 -4.74 9.35
N ILE A 600 -14.45 -4.64 8.16
CA ILE A 600 -14.53 -5.66 7.11
C ILE A 600 -13.24 -6.47 7.10
N ILE A 601 -13.33 -7.79 7.08
CA ILE A 601 -12.18 -8.68 6.97
C ILE A 601 -12.02 -9.12 5.52
N SER A 602 -10.80 -9.01 5.02
CA SER A 602 -10.39 -9.55 3.73
C SER A 602 -9.38 -10.66 3.99
N GLN A 603 -9.75 -11.91 3.76
CA GLN A 603 -8.85 -13.05 3.89
C GLN A 603 -8.03 -13.24 2.61
N GLY A 604 -6.72 -13.36 2.76
CA GLY A 604 -5.74 -13.59 1.69
C GLY A 604 -5.57 -15.06 1.35
N GLN A 605 -4.34 -15.50 1.13
CA GLN A 605 -4.10 -16.91 0.81
C GLN A 605 -4.47 -17.82 1.97
N VAL A 606 -4.13 -17.43 3.20
CA VAL A 606 -4.44 -18.21 4.41
C VAL A 606 -5.00 -17.30 5.49
N ALA A 607 -6.07 -17.71 6.15
CA ALA A 607 -6.61 -17.09 7.36
C ALA A 607 -7.12 -18.19 8.29
N GLY A 608 -6.20 -19.05 8.73
CA GLY A 608 -6.50 -20.22 9.56
C GLY A 608 -5.98 -20.07 10.99
N SER A 609 -6.54 -20.83 11.93
CA SER A 609 -6.10 -20.88 13.34
C SER A 609 -6.15 -19.46 13.95
N GLY A 610 -5.08 -18.95 14.55
CA GLY A 610 -4.99 -17.56 15.00
C GLY A 610 -5.35 -16.50 13.93
N GLY A 611 -5.14 -16.80 12.63
CA GLY A 611 -5.60 -15.96 11.52
C GLY A 611 -7.12 -15.88 11.41
N TYR A 612 -7.82 -16.97 11.71
CA TYR A 612 -9.28 -16.97 11.82
C TYR A 612 -9.74 -16.29 13.12
N TRP A 613 -9.01 -16.48 14.22
CA TRP A 613 -9.29 -15.83 15.51
C TRP A 613 -9.32 -14.30 15.38
N ILE A 614 -8.35 -13.71 14.67
CA ILE A 614 -8.35 -12.26 14.41
C ILE A 614 -9.42 -11.80 13.41
N SER A 615 -10.08 -12.73 12.71
CA SER A 615 -11.12 -12.44 11.70
C SER A 615 -12.53 -12.46 12.29
N MET A 616 -12.79 -13.28 13.31
CA MET A 616 -14.16 -13.64 13.71
C MET A 616 -15.06 -12.49 14.17
N TYR A 617 -14.49 -11.37 14.66
CA TYR A 617 -15.26 -10.19 15.10
C TYR A 617 -15.45 -9.12 14.00
N GLY A 618 -15.15 -9.42 12.74
CA GLY A 618 -15.51 -8.54 11.64
C GLY A 618 -17.03 -8.54 11.39
N ASP A 619 -17.57 -7.37 11.04
CA ASP A 619 -18.98 -7.23 10.63
C ASP A 619 -19.26 -8.07 9.37
N LYS A 620 -18.27 -8.19 8.50
CA LYS A 620 -18.25 -9.04 7.30
C LYS A 620 -16.88 -9.66 7.09
N ILE A 621 -16.84 -10.92 6.67
CA ILE A 621 -15.64 -11.68 6.30
C ILE A 621 -15.74 -12.08 4.84
N LEU A 622 -14.81 -11.58 4.03
CA LEU A 622 -14.67 -11.93 2.62
C LEU A 622 -13.45 -12.82 2.43
N ALA A 623 -13.58 -13.82 1.55
CA ALA A 623 -12.48 -14.69 1.15
C ALA A 623 -12.57 -15.00 -0.35
N SER A 624 -11.44 -15.26 -1.01
CA SER A 624 -11.46 -15.83 -2.36
C SER A 624 -11.86 -17.31 -2.28
N PRO A 625 -12.39 -17.93 -3.36
CA PRO A 625 -12.63 -19.37 -3.38
C PRO A 625 -11.39 -20.20 -3.03
N LEU A 626 -10.21 -19.67 -3.35
CA LEU A 626 -8.90 -20.31 -3.21
C LEU A 626 -8.17 -19.93 -1.90
N THR A 627 -8.84 -19.21 -1.00
CA THR A 627 -8.36 -18.93 0.35
C THR A 627 -8.44 -20.19 1.20
N ILE A 628 -7.47 -20.41 2.09
CA ILE A 628 -7.55 -21.46 3.12
C ILE A 628 -7.90 -20.80 4.46
N THR A 629 -9.02 -21.17 5.06
CA THR A 629 -9.52 -20.61 6.33
C THR A 629 -9.90 -21.70 7.34
N GLY A 630 -10.52 -21.30 8.46
CA GLY A 630 -10.90 -22.20 9.55
C GLY A 630 -9.69 -22.57 10.41
N SER A 631 -9.38 -23.86 10.47
CA SER A 631 -8.40 -24.46 11.39
C SER A 631 -8.63 -24.08 12.85
N ILE A 632 -9.91 -24.03 13.26
CA ILE A 632 -10.33 -23.73 14.62
C ILE A 632 -9.94 -24.91 15.51
N GLY A 633 -8.79 -24.79 16.17
CA GLY A 633 -8.16 -25.88 16.90
C GLY A 633 -6.80 -25.45 17.44
N VAL A 634 -6.39 -26.06 18.54
CA VAL A 634 -5.12 -25.77 19.23
C VAL A 634 -4.22 -27.01 19.13
N ILE A 635 -2.93 -26.78 18.94
CA ILE A 635 -1.94 -27.86 18.86
C ILE A 635 -0.63 -27.40 19.47
N SER A 636 0.10 -28.35 20.03
CA SER A 636 1.46 -28.15 20.49
C SER A 636 2.24 -29.46 20.34
N GLY A 637 3.50 -29.44 20.77
CA GLY A 637 4.32 -30.63 20.90
C GLY A 637 5.58 -30.30 21.68
N HIS A 638 6.28 -31.35 22.09
CA HIS A 638 7.49 -31.24 22.89
C HIS A 638 8.65 -31.89 22.17
N ILE A 639 9.68 -31.10 21.86
CA ILE A 639 10.91 -31.60 21.22
C ILE A 639 11.96 -31.77 22.31
N TYR A 640 12.53 -32.97 22.40
CA TYR A 640 13.49 -33.31 23.44
C TYR A 640 14.68 -34.08 22.87
N ASP A 641 15.75 -34.13 23.66
CA ASP A 641 16.92 -34.93 23.40
C ASP A 641 16.63 -36.40 23.74
N ASP A 642 16.71 -37.25 22.72
CA ASP A 642 16.48 -38.70 22.79
C ASP A 642 17.76 -39.45 22.39
N GLY A 643 18.92 -38.89 22.76
CA GLY A 643 20.25 -39.45 22.48
C GLY A 643 21.07 -38.65 21.46
N LEU A 644 20.68 -37.43 21.10
CA LEU A 644 21.49 -36.52 20.30
C LEU A 644 22.75 -36.12 21.07
N SER A 645 22.61 -35.78 22.35
CA SER A 645 23.76 -35.35 23.16
C SER A 645 24.77 -36.46 23.37
N GLU A 646 24.32 -37.70 23.57
CA GLU A 646 25.19 -38.87 23.64
C GLU A 646 26.01 -39.06 22.36
N LYS A 647 25.35 -38.95 21.19
CA LYS A 647 26.01 -39.07 19.87
C LYS A 647 27.04 -37.98 19.62
N LEU A 648 26.80 -36.78 20.13
CA LEU A 648 27.65 -35.61 19.91
C LEU A 648 28.65 -35.35 21.05
N GLY A 649 28.60 -36.12 22.14
CA GLY A 649 29.43 -35.92 23.32
C GLY A 649 29.13 -34.60 24.05
N ILE A 650 27.85 -34.23 24.14
CA ILE A 650 27.39 -33.04 24.87
C ILE A 650 26.97 -33.46 26.27
N ASP A 651 27.61 -32.90 27.29
CA ASP A 651 27.19 -33.07 28.68
C ASP A 651 26.22 -31.95 29.08
N TYR A 652 25.17 -32.31 29.83
CA TYR A 652 24.22 -31.36 30.41
C TYR A 652 24.06 -31.63 31.91
N ASP A 653 24.38 -30.62 32.71
CA ASP A 653 24.17 -30.64 34.17
C ASP A 653 23.28 -29.46 34.55
N HIS A 654 22.42 -29.64 35.55
CA HIS A 654 21.47 -28.61 35.97
C HIS A 654 21.14 -28.72 37.46
N VAL A 655 20.79 -27.58 38.04
CA VAL A 655 20.15 -27.50 39.35
C VAL A 655 18.76 -26.92 39.14
N GLN A 656 17.76 -27.44 39.85
CA GLN A 656 16.41 -26.96 39.73
C GLN A 656 15.73 -26.79 41.09
N ILE A 657 14.84 -25.80 41.15
CA ILE A 657 13.88 -25.61 42.24
C ILE A 657 12.49 -25.62 41.60
N GLY A 658 11.69 -26.62 41.97
CA GLY A 658 10.41 -26.94 41.33
C GLY A 658 10.51 -28.20 40.46
N ARG A 659 9.48 -29.06 40.48
CA ARG A 659 9.50 -30.39 39.85
C ARG A 659 9.56 -30.37 38.31
N SER A 660 9.06 -29.31 37.68
CA SER A 660 8.95 -29.17 36.22
C SER A 660 9.76 -27.99 35.69
N ALA A 661 10.72 -27.47 36.46
CA ALA A 661 11.50 -26.31 36.04
C ALA A 661 12.41 -26.65 34.85
N ASP A 662 12.79 -27.92 34.70
CA ASP A 662 13.61 -28.46 33.62
C ASP A 662 12.86 -28.74 32.31
N ILE A 663 11.52 -28.60 32.28
CA ILE A 663 10.69 -29.07 31.14
C ILE A 663 11.11 -28.50 29.78
N ASN A 664 11.56 -27.24 29.70
CA ASN A 664 12.06 -26.60 28.47
C ASN A 664 13.57 -26.33 28.51
N HIS A 665 14.29 -26.97 29.43
CA HIS A 665 15.72 -26.79 29.60
C HIS A 665 16.45 -28.08 29.21
N GLY A 666 17.63 -27.91 28.65
CA GLY A 666 18.45 -29.04 28.28
C GLY A 666 19.68 -28.63 27.47
N PRO A 667 20.38 -29.64 26.93
CA PRO A 667 21.59 -29.44 26.17
C PRO A 667 21.32 -28.56 24.95
N GLY A 668 22.29 -27.71 24.65
CA GLY A 668 22.23 -26.85 23.49
C GLY A 668 23.57 -26.82 22.78
N LEU A 669 23.51 -26.86 21.46
CA LEU A 669 24.65 -26.48 20.64
C LEU A 669 24.66 -24.95 20.58
N PRO A 670 25.75 -24.27 21.01
CA PRO A 670 25.81 -22.81 21.06
C PRO A 670 25.33 -22.19 19.75
N GLY A 671 24.13 -21.61 19.82
CA GLY A 671 23.52 -20.92 18.69
C GLY A 671 22.78 -21.76 17.65
N ILE A 672 22.76 -23.08 17.75
CA ILE A 672 22.05 -23.93 16.78
C ILE A 672 20.66 -24.29 17.30
N VAL A 673 20.60 -25.02 18.41
CA VAL A 673 19.36 -25.52 18.99
C VAL A 673 19.58 -25.77 20.47
N GLN A 674 18.56 -25.47 21.28
CA GLN A 674 18.45 -25.92 22.65
C GLN A 674 17.28 -26.90 22.68
N LEU A 675 17.54 -28.13 23.11
CA LEU A 675 16.52 -29.17 23.25
C LEU A 675 16.20 -29.34 24.72
N ALA A 676 14.96 -29.73 25.03
CA ALA A 676 14.65 -30.21 26.37
C ALA A 676 15.46 -31.49 26.65
N HIS A 677 16.01 -31.64 27.84
CA HIS A 677 16.87 -32.79 28.17
C HIS A 677 16.12 -34.12 28.21
N ARG A 678 14.80 -34.09 28.41
CA ARG A 678 13.97 -35.29 28.62
C ARG A 678 12.59 -35.16 27.99
N PRO A 679 11.90 -36.28 27.74
CA PRO A 679 10.46 -36.25 27.51
C PRO A 679 9.72 -35.71 28.73
N VAL A 680 8.48 -35.24 28.51
CA VAL A 680 7.59 -34.83 29.60
C VAL A 680 7.13 -36.03 30.41
N THR A 681 6.84 -35.79 31.69
CA THR A 681 6.17 -36.75 32.57
C THR A 681 4.68 -36.83 32.25
N GLU A 682 3.99 -37.87 32.72
CA GLU A 682 2.54 -38.00 32.54
C GLU A 682 1.76 -36.86 33.20
N GLU A 683 2.20 -36.35 34.36
CA GLU A 683 1.60 -35.19 35.02
C GLU A 683 1.74 -33.90 34.19
N GLU A 684 2.91 -33.67 33.61
CA GLU A 684 3.18 -32.53 32.72
C GLU A 684 2.36 -32.62 31.43
N ARG A 685 2.23 -33.83 30.86
CA ARG A 685 1.42 -34.10 29.67
C ARG A 685 -0.06 -33.89 29.93
N ALA A 686 -0.58 -34.40 31.05
CA ALA A 686 -1.97 -34.16 31.47
C ALA A 686 -2.25 -32.67 31.67
N ARG A 687 -1.29 -31.92 32.24
CA ARG A 687 -1.42 -30.47 32.38
C ARG A 687 -1.42 -29.76 31.04
N ALA A 688 -0.59 -30.18 30.09
CA ALA A 688 -0.57 -29.63 28.73
C ALA A 688 -1.89 -29.90 28.00
N GLU A 689 -2.46 -31.10 28.15
CA GLU A 689 -3.78 -31.47 27.62
C GLU A 689 -4.88 -30.56 28.18
N GLU A 690 -4.94 -30.37 29.50
CA GLU A 690 -5.91 -29.48 30.15
C GLU A 690 -5.84 -28.05 29.57
N VAL A 691 -4.62 -27.51 29.40
CA VAL A 691 -4.41 -26.17 28.85
C VAL A 691 -4.85 -26.10 27.38
N ILE A 692 -4.51 -27.10 26.57
CA ILE A 692 -4.85 -27.13 25.14
C ILE A 692 -6.37 -27.26 24.94
N LEU A 693 -7.04 -28.10 25.73
CA LEU A 693 -8.50 -28.25 25.69
C LEU A 693 -9.21 -26.99 26.20
N GLY A 694 -8.66 -26.33 27.23
CA GLY A 694 -9.14 -25.02 27.70
C GLY A 694 -9.09 -23.96 26.60
N LEU A 695 -7.92 -23.77 25.97
CA LEU A 695 -7.74 -22.83 24.87
C LEU A 695 -8.63 -23.15 23.66
N TYR A 696 -8.87 -24.42 23.38
CA TYR A 696 -9.80 -24.82 22.33
C TYR A 696 -11.23 -24.42 22.66
N ASN A 697 -11.68 -24.65 23.90
CA ASN A 697 -13.01 -24.24 24.36
C ASN A 697 -13.19 -22.72 24.28
N ASP A 698 -12.17 -21.95 24.68
CA ASP A 698 -12.18 -20.50 24.54
C ASP A 698 -12.28 -20.08 23.08
N PHE A 699 -11.52 -20.73 22.19
CA PHE A 699 -11.52 -20.40 20.77
C PHE A 699 -12.88 -20.71 20.12
N VAL A 700 -13.45 -21.89 20.37
CA VAL A 700 -14.79 -22.27 19.88
C VAL A 700 -15.86 -21.30 20.39
N THR A 701 -15.79 -20.93 21.67
CA THR A 701 -16.71 -19.97 22.27
C THR A 701 -16.56 -18.59 21.62
N ALA A 702 -15.33 -18.13 21.40
CA ALA A 702 -15.08 -16.83 20.80
C ALA A 702 -15.53 -16.77 19.32
N VAL A 703 -15.41 -17.88 18.58
CA VAL A 703 -15.97 -17.99 17.22
C VAL A 703 -17.49 -17.97 17.27
N ALA A 704 -18.11 -18.75 18.18
CA ALA A 704 -19.56 -18.75 18.36
C ALA A 704 -20.10 -17.34 18.67
N GLU A 705 -19.46 -16.61 19.59
CA GLU A 705 -19.78 -15.21 19.89
C GLU A 705 -19.58 -14.28 18.68
N GLY A 706 -18.42 -14.35 18.02
CA GLY A 706 -18.07 -13.43 16.94
C GLY A 706 -18.90 -13.62 15.69
N ARG A 707 -19.32 -14.87 15.41
CA ARG A 707 -20.12 -15.22 14.22
C ARG A 707 -21.62 -15.34 14.50
N GLY A 708 -22.04 -15.20 15.76
CA GLY A 708 -23.44 -15.42 16.16
C GLY A 708 -23.91 -16.85 15.91
N MET A 709 -23.00 -17.83 16.04
CA MET A 709 -23.27 -19.24 15.78
C MET A 709 -23.53 -20.00 17.09
N ASP A 710 -24.27 -21.09 17.00
CA ASP A 710 -24.38 -22.04 18.10
C ASP A 710 -23.01 -22.69 18.37
N ARG A 711 -22.64 -22.77 19.65
CA ARG A 711 -21.31 -23.25 20.06
C ARG A 711 -21.09 -24.71 19.66
N ASP A 712 -22.11 -25.56 19.76
CA ASP A 712 -21.97 -26.99 19.45
C ASP A 712 -21.84 -27.20 17.94
N LYS A 713 -22.54 -26.38 17.13
CA LYS A 713 -22.33 -26.33 15.67
C LYS A 713 -20.92 -25.89 15.31
N VAL A 714 -20.36 -24.89 16.01
CA VAL A 714 -18.96 -24.48 15.80
C VAL A 714 -18.02 -25.63 16.16
N ALA A 715 -18.27 -26.34 17.27
CA ALA A 715 -17.46 -27.49 17.67
C ALA A 715 -17.44 -28.61 16.63
N GLU A 716 -18.57 -28.87 15.96
CA GLU A 716 -18.73 -29.87 14.89
C GLU A 716 -17.88 -29.54 13.65
N ILE A 717 -17.91 -28.28 13.20
CA ILE A 717 -17.12 -27.82 12.04
C ILE A 717 -15.68 -27.41 12.41
N ALA A 718 -15.32 -27.46 13.70
CA ALA A 718 -13.99 -27.11 14.19
C ALA A 718 -13.01 -28.30 14.11
N GLN A 719 -12.51 -28.79 15.25
CA GLN A 719 -11.55 -29.91 15.31
C GLN A 719 -10.24 -29.67 14.53
N GLY A 720 -9.89 -28.40 14.32
CA GLY A 720 -8.70 -27.98 13.57
C GLY A 720 -8.81 -28.07 12.05
N ARG A 721 -10.01 -28.33 11.50
CA ARG A 721 -10.24 -28.53 10.06
C ARG A 721 -10.01 -27.26 9.25
N ILE A 722 -9.25 -27.37 8.16
CA ILE A 722 -9.14 -26.29 7.17
C ILE A 722 -10.28 -26.37 6.16
N TYR A 723 -10.69 -25.21 5.67
CA TYR A 723 -11.67 -25.07 4.60
C TYR A 723 -11.10 -24.16 3.51
N THR A 724 -11.57 -24.33 2.27
CA THR A 724 -11.44 -23.30 1.24
C THR A 724 -12.32 -22.09 1.59
N GLY A 725 -12.24 -20.99 0.84
CA GLY A 725 -13.17 -19.87 1.01
C GLY A 725 -14.62 -20.26 0.73
N LEU A 726 -14.85 -21.12 -0.28
CA LEU A 726 -16.17 -21.68 -0.58
C LEU A 726 -16.68 -22.57 0.56
N GLY A 727 -15.83 -23.46 1.08
CA GLY A 727 -16.15 -24.28 2.24
C GLY A 727 -16.45 -23.44 3.48
N GLY A 728 -15.64 -22.42 3.74
CA GLY A 728 -15.85 -21.45 4.81
C GLY A 728 -17.22 -20.77 4.70
N MET A 729 -17.64 -20.40 3.50
CA MET A 729 -18.96 -19.81 3.25
C MET A 729 -20.10 -20.80 3.50
N ARG A 730 -19.97 -22.05 3.02
CA ARG A 730 -20.97 -23.11 3.27
C ARG A 730 -21.17 -23.41 4.75
N HIS A 731 -20.12 -23.27 5.55
CA HIS A 731 -20.15 -23.49 7.00
C HIS A 731 -20.40 -22.21 7.83
N GLY A 732 -20.66 -21.06 7.20
CA GLY A 732 -20.92 -19.79 7.90
C GLY A 732 -19.69 -19.14 8.56
N LEU A 733 -18.48 -19.63 8.24
CA LEU A 733 -17.22 -19.07 8.71
C LEU A 733 -16.78 -17.85 7.89
N VAL A 734 -17.24 -17.75 6.65
CA VAL A 734 -17.04 -16.63 5.70
C VAL A 734 -18.43 -16.15 5.26
N ASP A 735 -18.60 -14.83 5.08
CA ASP A 735 -19.89 -14.27 4.67
C ASP A 735 -20.06 -14.24 3.17
N GLU A 736 -19.02 -13.80 2.44
CA GLU A 736 -19.10 -13.53 1.00
C GLU A 736 -17.80 -13.91 0.29
N ILE A 737 -17.93 -14.37 -0.96
CA ILE A 737 -16.77 -14.58 -1.82
C ILE A 737 -16.35 -13.24 -2.42
N GLY A 738 -15.10 -12.84 -2.19
CA GLY A 738 -14.57 -11.57 -2.67
C GLY A 738 -13.14 -11.30 -2.21
N GLY A 739 -12.59 -10.20 -2.72
CA GLY A 739 -11.20 -9.80 -2.51
C GLY A 739 -11.02 -8.56 -1.64
N LEU A 740 -9.79 -8.05 -1.67
CA LEU A 740 -9.40 -6.84 -0.97
C LEU A 740 -10.11 -5.60 -1.51
N TRP A 741 -10.30 -5.49 -2.83
CA TRP A 741 -10.99 -4.34 -3.41
C TRP A 741 -12.49 -4.34 -3.06
N ASP A 742 -13.14 -5.50 -3.16
CA ASP A 742 -14.55 -5.68 -2.77
C ASP A 742 -14.75 -5.34 -1.29
N SER A 743 -13.81 -5.74 -0.42
CA SER A 743 -13.82 -5.38 1.00
C SER A 743 -13.73 -3.86 1.24
N ILE A 744 -13.00 -3.12 0.39
CA ILE A 744 -12.91 -1.67 0.45
C ILE A 744 -14.22 -1.02 -0.01
N VAL A 745 -14.85 -1.54 -1.07
CA VAL A 745 -16.16 -1.07 -1.54
C VAL A 745 -17.21 -1.27 -0.45
N LEU A 746 -17.27 -2.47 0.13
CA LEU A 746 -18.20 -2.79 1.21
C LEU A 746 -17.94 -1.93 2.46
N ALA A 747 -16.67 -1.65 2.78
CA ALA A 747 -16.32 -0.74 3.88
C ALA A 747 -16.81 0.71 3.64
N LYS A 748 -16.84 1.18 2.38
CA LYS A 748 -17.40 2.49 2.03
C LYS A 748 -18.90 2.51 2.25
N GLU A 749 -19.60 1.50 1.73
CA GLU A 749 -21.05 1.36 1.84
C GLU A 749 -21.49 1.26 3.31
N ALA A 750 -20.84 0.39 4.09
CA ALA A 750 -21.11 0.22 5.52
C ALA A 750 -20.86 1.51 6.32
N ALA A 751 -20.00 2.40 5.82
CA ALA A 751 -19.75 3.72 6.42
C ALA A 751 -20.70 4.83 5.93
N GLY A 752 -21.72 4.49 5.14
CA GLY A 752 -22.67 5.45 4.56
C GLY A 752 -22.09 6.29 3.42
N LEU A 753 -21.00 5.85 2.79
CA LEU A 753 -20.41 6.50 1.61
C LEU A 753 -20.86 5.81 0.33
N SER A 754 -21.03 6.58 -0.76
CA SER A 754 -21.28 5.99 -2.08
C SER A 754 -20.15 5.02 -2.48
N PRO A 755 -20.44 3.91 -3.20
CA PRO A 755 -19.43 3.03 -3.79
C PRO A 755 -18.44 3.77 -4.69
N SER A 756 -18.84 4.88 -5.32
CA SER A 756 -17.99 5.77 -6.13
C SER A 756 -17.45 6.98 -5.36
N ALA A 757 -17.67 7.08 -4.05
CA ALA A 757 -17.16 8.20 -3.26
C ALA A 757 -15.63 8.21 -3.25
N SER A 758 -15.03 9.37 -3.47
CA SER A 758 -13.59 9.54 -3.34
C SER A 758 -13.16 9.39 -1.88
N ILE A 759 -12.24 8.47 -1.62
CA ILE A 759 -11.72 8.20 -0.28
C ILE A 759 -10.19 8.30 -0.25
N ALA A 760 -9.65 8.51 0.95
CA ALA A 760 -8.24 8.33 1.21
C ALA A 760 -7.99 6.98 1.88
N ILE A 761 -7.17 6.13 1.27
CA ILE A 761 -6.75 4.87 1.88
C ILE A 761 -5.60 5.16 2.87
N LEU A 762 -5.80 4.78 4.13
CA LEU A 762 -4.76 4.75 5.17
C LEU A 762 -4.24 3.32 5.29
N GLU A 763 -3.04 3.04 4.81
CA GLU A 763 -2.42 1.72 4.89
C GLU A 763 -1.57 1.56 6.15
N GLY A 764 -1.53 0.38 6.75
CA GLY A 764 -0.56 0.06 7.80
C GLY A 764 -0.73 -1.32 8.44
N PRO A 765 0.10 -1.68 9.42
CA PRO A 765 1.31 -0.98 9.83
C PRO A 765 2.41 -1.07 8.76
N ASP A 766 3.11 0.04 8.52
CA ASP A 766 4.23 0.13 7.59
C ASP A 766 5.40 -0.77 8.03
N LEU A 767 6.11 -1.35 7.05
CA LEU A 767 7.35 -2.11 7.29
C LEU A 767 8.53 -1.21 7.71
N GLY A 768 8.40 0.12 7.59
CA GLY A 768 9.48 1.07 7.81
C GLY A 768 10.24 1.42 6.52
N ASN A 769 11.29 2.23 6.64
CA ASN A 769 12.01 2.74 5.46
C ASN A 769 13.00 1.74 4.88
N LEU A 770 13.59 0.88 5.71
CA LEU A 770 14.63 -0.05 5.32
C LEU A 770 14.32 -1.44 5.89
N PRO A 771 14.69 -2.53 5.18
CA PRO A 771 14.73 -3.86 5.77
C PRO A 771 15.59 -3.85 7.02
N GLU A 772 15.14 -4.54 8.06
CA GLU A 772 15.94 -4.77 9.25
C GLU A 772 17.24 -5.49 8.84
N GLY A 773 18.39 -4.88 9.15
CA GLY A 773 19.72 -5.43 8.83
C GLY A 773 20.48 -4.79 7.66
N LEU A 774 19.86 -3.92 6.84
CA LEU A 774 20.55 -3.32 5.68
C LEU A 774 21.72 -2.39 6.05
N LEU A 775 21.65 -1.71 7.21
CA LEU A 775 22.69 -0.78 7.69
C LEU A 775 23.50 -1.32 8.86
N ARG A 776 23.29 -2.59 9.26
CA ARG A 776 24.17 -3.22 10.25
C ARG A 776 25.47 -3.61 9.51
N PRO A 777 26.63 -3.04 9.86
CA PRO A 777 27.88 -3.48 9.25
C PRO A 777 28.02 -4.97 9.49
N SER A 778 28.20 -5.73 8.41
CA SER A 778 28.47 -7.16 8.47
C SER A 778 29.89 -7.36 9.02
N MET A 779 30.07 -7.12 10.32
CA MET A 779 31.19 -7.70 11.04
C MET A 779 31.07 -9.20 10.85
N LEU A 780 32.12 -9.83 10.37
CA LEU A 780 32.18 -11.24 9.96
C LEU A 780 31.76 -12.24 11.07
N GLY A 781 31.54 -11.78 12.31
CA GLY A 781 30.98 -12.55 13.45
C GLY A 781 29.56 -12.16 13.88
N SER A 782 28.92 -11.14 13.28
CA SER A 782 27.59 -10.64 13.68
C SER A 782 26.41 -11.34 13.00
N ARG A 783 26.65 -12.08 11.90
CA ARG A 783 25.66 -13.05 11.37
C ARG A 783 25.56 -14.31 12.25
N LEU A 784 26.60 -14.61 13.03
CA LEU A 784 26.55 -15.59 14.12
C LEU A 784 25.80 -14.98 15.32
N ALA A 785 26.20 -13.79 15.80
CA ALA A 785 25.58 -13.18 16.98
C ALA A 785 24.12 -12.68 16.81
N ALA A 786 23.70 -12.25 15.61
CA ALA A 786 22.29 -11.90 15.35
C ALA A 786 21.39 -13.13 15.13
N GLY A 787 21.99 -14.30 14.87
CA GLY A 787 21.34 -15.59 15.03
C GLY A 787 21.25 -16.06 16.49
N PHE A 788 22.05 -15.47 17.40
CA PHE A 788 22.21 -15.95 18.78
C PHE A 788 21.69 -14.99 19.87
N ALA A 789 21.42 -13.72 19.57
CA ALA A 789 20.94 -12.72 20.54
C ALA A 789 19.39 -12.60 20.60
N GLY A 790 18.69 -13.72 20.41
CA GLY A 790 17.24 -13.83 20.50
C GLY A 790 16.79 -15.01 21.36
N GLN A 791 17.54 -15.35 22.42
CA GLN A 791 17.11 -16.34 23.41
C GLN A 791 16.29 -15.67 24.51
N GLN A 792 14.97 -15.75 24.38
CA GLN A 792 14.13 -16.29 25.45
C GLN A 792 13.56 -17.60 24.90
N PRO A 793 13.31 -18.63 25.74
CA PRO A 793 12.89 -19.94 25.25
C PRO A 793 11.50 -19.80 24.62
N LEU A 794 11.49 -19.71 23.29
CA LEU A 794 10.32 -19.57 22.45
C LEU A 794 9.64 -20.93 22.34
N ILE A 795 8.71 -21.24 23.23
CA ILE A 795 7.48 -21.91 22.80
C ILE A 795 6.74 -20.86 21.96
N GLY A 796 7.10 -20.72 20.68
CA GLY A 796 6.66 -19.56 19.91
C GLY A 796 7.29 -19.41 18.54
N GLY A 797 6.76 -20.14 17.56
CA GLY A 797 6.86 -19.83 16.14
C GLY A 797 8.20 -20.15 15.47
N VAL A 798 8.32 -20.35 14.16
CA VAL A 798 7.52 -19.90 13.01
C VAL A 798 8.18 -20.53 11.77
N VAL A 799 7.43 -20.86 10.71
CA VAL A 799 7.91 -20.61 9.33
C VAL A 799 6.79 -19.92 8.56
N PRO A 800 6.97 -18.73 7.96
CA PRO A 800 6.05 -18.19 6.99
C PRO A 800 6.70 -18.05 5.61
N GLU A 801 5.89 -18.35 4.60
CA GLU A 801 6.01 -17.86 3.23
C GLU A 801 7.26 -18.27 2.44
N SER A 802 7.45 -19.57 2.34
CA SER A 802 7.30 -20.27 1.05
C SER A 802 7.32 -21.76 1.37
N ALA A 803 6.15 -22.41 1.44
CA ALA A 803 6.02 -23.80 1.85
C ALA A 803 6.59 -24.84 0.84
N GLU A 804 7.54 -24.42 0.00
CA GLU A 804 8.36 -25.30 -0.82
C GLU A 804 9.84 -24.86 -0.95
N GLN A 805 10.34 -23.92 -0.13
CA GLN A 805 11.76 -23.57 -0.15
C GLN A 805 12.46 -24.02 1.13
N SER A 806 12.88 -25.27 1.08
CA SER A 806 14.22 -25.72 1.48
C SER A 806 14.69 -25.32 2.89
N VAL A 807 14.58 -26.26 3.83
CA VAL A 807 15.64 -26.45 4.81
C VAL A 807 16.86 -26.96 4.04
N THR A 808 17.55 -26.07 3.33
CA THR A 808 18.93 -26.36 2.91
C THR A 808 19.76 -26.14 4.17
N LEU A 809 20.05 -27.22 4.89
CA LEU A 809 21.23 -27.23 5.74
C LEU A 809 22.40 -26.87 4.81
N ALA A 810 22.89 -25.64 4.90
CA ALA A 810 24.16 -25.26 4.30
C ALA A 810 25.28 -25.93 5.11
N ALA A 811 25.32 -27.25 5.01
CA ALA A 811 26.40 -28.10 5.48
C ALA A 811 27.60 -27.81 4.58
N ARG A 812 28.61 -27.12 5.13
CA ARG A 812 29.95 -27.14 4.54
C ARG A 812 30.42 -28.60 4.44
N PRO A 813 31.35 -28.95 3.53
CA PRO A 813 31.82 -30.32 3.32
C PRO A 813 32.20 -31.09 4.60
N VAL A 814 32.59 -30.36 5.66
CA VAL A 814 32.97 -30.87 6.98
C VAL A 814 31.81 -31.51 7.77
N PHE A 815 30.55 -31.17 7.49
CA PHE A 815 29.39 -31.72 8.21
C PHE A 815 29.04 -33.16 7.79
N PHE A 816 29.47 -33.59 6.60
CA PHE A 816 29.21 -34.96 6.12
C PHE A 816 30.10 -35.99 6.81
N GLU A 817 31.32 -35.58 7.17
CA GLU A 817 32.29 -36.40 7.91
C GLU A 817 31.94 -36.55 9.40
N SER A 818 30.95 -35.78 9.89
CA SER A 818 30.43 -35.90 11.26
C SER A 818 29.10 -36.68 11.36
N ILE A 819 28.44 -36.98 10.24
CA ILE A 819 27.21 -37.80 10.21
C ILE A 819 27.54 -39.27 9.91
N PHE A 820 28.51 -39.51 9.04
CA PHE A 820 29.04 -40.83 8.72
C PHE A 820 30.46 -40.94 9.26
N THR A 821 30.80 -42.09 9.86
CA THR A 821 32.22 -42.34 10.20
C THR A 821 33.08 -42.31 8.94
N THR A 822 34.38 -42.06 9.07
CA THR A 822 35.30 -42.05 7.93
C THR A 822 35.24 -43.35 7.12
N GLU A 823 35.01 -44.49 7.78
CA GLU A 823 34.80 -45.80 7.16
C GLU A 823 33.47 -45.90 6.41
N GLN A 824 32.36 -45.44 7.00
CA GLN A 824 31.05 -45.41 6.34
C GLN A 824 31.07 -44.52 5.09
N TRP A 825 31.73 -43.37 5.18
CA TRP A 825 31.89 -42.46 4.04
C TRP A 825 32.79 -43.06 2.95
N ALA A 826 33.86 -43.76 3.33
CA ALA A 826 34.75 -44.43 2.39
C ALA A 826 34.09 -45.63 1.68
N ALA A 827 33.18 -46.33 2.36
CA ALA A 827 32.45 -47.48 1.83
C ALA A 827 31.34 -47.11 0.81
N MET A 828 30.91 -45.85 0.77
CA MET A 828 29.94 -45.38 -0.21
C MET A 828 30.54 -45.31 -1.62
N SER A 829 29.75 -45.66 -2.63
CA SER A 829 30.18 -45.52 -4.02
C SER A 829 30.46 -44.04 -4.34
N VAL A 830 31.29 -43.79 -5.35
CA VAL A 830 31.58 -42.41 -5.81
C VAL A 830 30.28 -41.73 -6.25
N VAL A 831 29.34 -42.50 -6.82
CA VAL A 831 28.03 -42.02 -7.25
C VAL A 831 27.16 -41.61 -6.05
N ASP A 832 27.12 -42.41 -4.98
CA ASP A 832 26.34 -42.09 -3.77
C ASP A 832 26.89 -40.85 -3.05
N ARG A 833 28.22 -40.73 -2.97
CA ARG A 833 28.87 -39.53 -2.41
C ARG A 833 28.65 -38.29 -3.26
N ALA A 834 28.68 -38.43 -4.59
CA ALA A 834 28.38 -37.34 -5.51
C ALA A 834 26.91 -36.93 -5.40
N TRP A 835 25.99 -37.89 -5.32
CA TRP A 835 24.56 -37.69 -5.14
C TRP A 835 24.24 -36.98 -3.82
N LEU A 836 24.79 -37.44 -2.69
CA LEU A 836 24.67 -36.78 -1.40
C LEU A 836 25.24 -35.36 -1.43
N ARG A 837 26.37 -35.12 -2.10
CA ARG A 837 26.90 -33.76 -2.26
C ARG A 837 25.97 -32.89 -3.12
N GLN A 838 25.37 -33.43 -4.17
CA GLN A 838 24.57 -32.67 -5.12
C GLN A 838 23.19 -32.28 -4.58
N ILE A 839 22.55 -33.15 -3.77
CA ILE A 839 21.29 -32.87 -3.08
C ILE A 839 21.38 -31.67 -2.14
N PHE A 840 22.50 -31.53 -1.45
CA PHE A 840 22.66 -30.48 -0.43
C PHE A 840 23.34 -29.21 -0.95
N LEU A 841 24.04 -29.27 -2.09
CA LEU A 841 24.73 -28.11 -2.69
C LEU A 841 23.91 -27.34 -3.73
N THR A 842 22.78 -27.86 -4.21
CA THR A 842 22.02 -27.23 -5.30
C THR A 842 20.62 -26.80 -4.83
N PRO A 843 20.38 -25.53 -4.48
CA PRO A 843 19.04 -25.05 -4.22
C PRO A 843 18.30 -24.82 -5.55
N ARG A 844 17.17 -25.51 -5.72
CA ARG A 844 16.04 -25.17 -6.64
C ARG A 844 16.14 -25.52 -8.14
N GLN A 845 16.64 -26.69 -8.53
CA GLN A 845 16.30 -27.24 -9.86
C GLN A 845 15.84 -28.71 -9.80
N PRO A 846 14.86 -29.13 -10.61
CA PRO A 846 14.60 -30.55 -10.82
C PRO A 846 15.80 -31.19 -11.52
N VAL A 847 16.36 -32.24 -10.93
CA VAL A 847 17.41 -33.03 -11.56
C VAL A 847 16.72 -34.10 -12.40
N THR A 848 16.70 -33.93 -13.72
CA THR A 848 16.30 -34.99 -14.65
C THR A 848 17.45 -35.99 -14.74
N MET A 849 17.26 -37.22 -14.26
CA MET A 849 18.19 -38.31 -14.56
C MET A 849 17.87 -38.87 -15.95
N MET A 850 18.85 -38.86 -16.85
CA MET A 850 18.89 -39.86 -17.92
C MET A 850 19.38 -41.17 -17.30
N GLU A 851 18.80 -42.30 -17.72
CA GLU A 851 19.28 -43.63 -17.29
C GLU A 851 20.80 -43.74 -17.51
N PRO A 852 21.54 -44.37 -16.59
CA PRO A 852 22.95 -44.59 -16.78
C PRO A 852 23.16 -45.50 -17.99
N VAL A 853 23.79 -44.94 -19.03
CA VAL A 853 24.35 -45.75 -20.12
C VAL A 853 25.50 -46.55 -19.53
N ASP A 854 25.35 -47.87 -19.53
CA ASP A 854 26.34 -48.82 -19.06
C ASP A 854 27.55 -48.77 -20.02
N PHE A 855 28.57 -47.96 -19.68
CA PHE A 855 29.85 -48.04 -20.35
C PHE A 855 30.57 -49.28 -19.84
N GLY A 856 30.28 -50.41 -20.49
CA GLY A 856 31.06 -51.65 -20.34
C GLY A 856 32.53 -51.37 -20.63
N TRP A 857 33.31 -51.19 -19.58
CA TRP A 857 34.76 -51.09 -19.67
C TRP A 857 35.33 -52.52 -19.61
N ASP A 858 35.74 -53.03 -20.77
CA ASP A 858 36.48 -54.29 -20.93
C ASP A 858 37.88 -54.13 -20.31
N PRO A 859 38.27 -54.91 -19.29
CA PRO A 859 39.61 -54.89 -18.75
C PRO A 859 40.52 -55.74 -19.64
N ARG A 860 40.98 -55.16 -20.75
CA ARG A 860 42.08 -55.67 -21.58
C ARG A 860 43.14 -54.60 -21.81
#